data_AF-A0A3M6YKX8-F1
#
_entry.id   AF-A0A3M6YKX8-F1
#
_cell.length_a   1.000
_cell.length_b   1.000
_cell.length_c   1.000
_cell.angle_alpha   90.00
_cell.angle_beta   90.00
_cell.angle_gamma   90.00
#
_symmetry.space_group_name_H-M   'P 1'
#
loop_
_entity.id
_entity.type
_entity.pdbx_description
1 polymer ?
#
loop_
_entity_poly.entity_id
_entity_poly.type
_entity_poly.pdbx_seq_one_letter_code
_entity_poly.pdbx_strand_id
1 'polypeptide(L)'
;MAATTKTYPSRERRPSMSAPITDLDPIGPPGMTRPKHKRTVTGFGPQEIKNVEASIPEPQRAAWKKHSAAEFQTKDEFEGEVVRHVETTLARSLFNCDEKAAYAGTALAFRDRLVIEWNRTQQQQTFADQKRVYYLSLEFLMGRALDNAMLNVGMKDIAKEGLGDLGFRMEDVISQERDAALGNGGLGRLAACFLDSLATLNYPAWGYALRYKYGIFRQEIVDGYQVEVPDYWLDFNPWEFPRHDVTVDVQFYGNVRKHTDESTGKSVSVWENGEIVTATAYDAPVPGYGTKTTNNLRLWSSKASHGEFDFTKFNSGEYEASVADQQRAETISAVLYPNDSLERGKELRLKQQYFWCAASLYDIVRRFKKSKKAWKEFPNQVAIQLNDTHPTLAIPELQRILIDHEGLEWDEAWNIVQNTFGYTNHTVLPEALEKWSVPLIQHLLPRHLQIIYDINLQFLQHVERNFPKDREMLGRTSIIEESQPKMIRMAHLAIIGSHKVNGVAELHSDLIKTTIFKDFVKVYGPDRFINVTNGITPRRWLHQANPRLSELIASKLGGYDYLRDLTRLHKLESFVHDPSFRKEFQEIKYANKLRLAKYTKEVHGIAVNPASLFDIQVKRMHEYKRQQLNIFGVIHRYLELKGMSGEEKKKVQPRVSFFGGKAAPGYWMAKTVIHLVNAVGRVVNNDP
;
A
#
# COMPACT_ATOMS: atom_id res chain seq x y z
N MET A 1 -49.74 -64.99 -36.44
CA MET A 1 -48.81 -65.98 -37.01
C MET A 1 -47.41 -65.62 -36.56
N ALA A 2 -46.65 -66.63 -36.14
CA ALA A 2 -45.31 -66.51 -35.60
C ALA A 2 -44.35 -65.76 -36.55
N ALA A 3 -43.63 -64.78 -36.02
CA ALA A 3 -42.42 -64.25 -36.62
C ALA A 3 -41.37 -64.16 -35.51
N THR A 4 -40.37 -65.03 -35.66
CA THR A 4 -39.17 -65.18 -34.84
C THR A 4 -38.48 -63.84 -34.51
N THR A 5 -38.50 -63.45 -33.24
CA THR A 5 -37.63 -62.41 -32.68
C THR A 5 -36.21 -62.95 -32.58
N LYS A 6 -35.33 -62.54 -33.52
CA LYS A 6 -33.89 -62.68 -33.38
C LYS A 6 -33.42 -61.74 -32.25
N THR A 7 -33.04 -62.32 -31.12
CA THR A 7 -32.26 -61.65 -30.08
C THR A 7 -30.86 -61.37 -30.60
N TYR A 8 -30.52 -60.08 -30.80
CA TYR A 8 -29.14 -59.66 -31.03
C TYR A 8 -28.36 -59.74 -29.71
N PRO A 9 -27.11 -60.23 -29.71
CA PRO A 9 -26.32 -60.35 -28.49
C PRO A 9 -26.08 -58.97 -27.87
N SER A 10 -26.23 -58.90 -26.54
CA SER A 10 -25.88 -57.75 -25.72
C SER A 10 -24.42 -57.38 -25.97
N ARG A 11 -24.19 -56.19 -26.55
CA ARG A 11 -22.87 -55.59 -26.62
C ARG A 11 -22.47 -55.20 -25.20
N GLU A 12 -21.81 -56.10 -24.49
CA GLU A 12 -21.05 -55.74 -23.29
C GLU A 12 -20.01 -54.68 -23.71
N ARG A 13 -20.11 -53.48 -23.13
CA ARG A 13 -19.00 -52.53 -23.17
C ARG A 13 -17.82 -53.21 -22.49
N ARG A 14 -16.84 -53.64 -23.27
CA ARG A 14 -15.52 -54.00 -22.73
C ARG A 14 -15.05 -52.84 -21.84
N PRO A 15 -14.58 -53.10 -20.62
CA PRO A 15 -13.89 -52.08 -19.85
C PRO A 15 -12.77 -51.52 -20.73
N SER A 16 -12.70 -50.20 -20.83
CA SER A 16 -11.52 -49.54 -21.39
C SER A 16 -10.34 -50.00 -20.54
N MET A 17 -9.59 -50.97 -21.04
CA MET A 17 -8.27 -51.30 -20.52
C MET A 17 -7.44 -50.03 -20.75
N SER A 18 -7.34 -49.21 -19.71
CA SER A 18 -6.37 -48.12 -19.65
C SER A 18 -5.04 -48.69 -20.12
N ALA A 19 -4.49 -48.11 -21.19
CA ALA A 19 -3.13 -48.40 -21.59
C ALA A 19 -2.25 -48.31 -20.33
N PRO A 20 -1.30 -49.23 -20.13
CA PRO A 20 -0.40 -49.14 -19.00
C PRO A 20 0.21 -47.74 -19.02
N ILE A 21 0.15 -47.05 -17.88
CA ILE A 21 0.92 -45.83 -17.66
C ILE A 21 2.38 -46.28 -17.66
N THR A 22 2.96 -46.46 -18.84
CA THR A 22 4.40 -46.46 -19.00
C THR A 22 4.85 -45.09 -18.56
N ASP A 23 5.70 -45.03 -17.53
CA ASP A 23 6.48 -43.85 -17.21
C ASP A 23 7.14 -43.37 -18.50
N LEU A 24 6.58 -42.34 -19.11
CA LEU A 24 7.16 -41.72 -20.29
C LEU A 24 8.46 -41.09 -19.81
N ASP A 25 9.59 -41.66 -20.24
CA ASP A 25 10.88 -41.03 -20.06
C ASP A 25 10.78 -39.58 -20.56
N PRO A 26 11.30 -38.60 -19.80
CA PRO A 26 11.24 -37.21 -20.21
C PRO A 26 11.87 -37.07 -21.59
N ILE A 27 11.07 -36.59 -22.55
CA ILE A 27 11.51 -36.28 -23.91
C ILE A 27 12.48 -35.10 -23.81
N GLY A 28 13.76 -35.42 -23.66
CA GLY A 28 14.86 -34.48 -23.57
C GLY A 28 16.10 -35.08 -24.25
N PRO A 29 17.01 -34.25 -24.78
CA PRO A 29 18.22 -34.76 -25.40
C PRO A 29 18.99 -35.65 -24.40
N PRO A 30 19.53 -36.81 -24.85
CA PRO A 30 20.31 -37.71 -24.00
C PRO A 30 21.41 -36.94 -23.26
N GLY A 31 21.47 -37.09 -21.93
CA GLY A 31 22.50 -36.46 -21.09
C GLY A 31 22.16 -35.09 -20.49
N MET A 32 20.97 -34.51 -20.74
CA MET A 32 20.49 -33.33 -19.99
C MET A 32 19.68 -33.74 -18.76
N THR A 33 20.36 -34.02 -17.64
CA THR A 33 19.71 -34.21 -16.33
C THR A 33 19.75 -32.91 -15.53
N ARG A 34 18.88 -31.95 -15.87
CA ARG A 34 18.69 -30.77 -14.99
C ARG A 34 17.67 -31.13 -13.91
N PRO A 35 17.94 -30.89 -12.61
CA PRO A 35 16.91 -30.99 -11.59
C PRO A 35 15.73 -30.07 -11.94
N LYS A 36 14.49 -30.52 -11.71
CA LYS A 36 13.30 -29.65 -11.81
C LYS A 36 13.37 -28.60 -10.70
N HIS A 37 14.06 -27.49 -10.93
CA HIS A 37 14.13 -26.38 -9.98
C HIS A 37 12.75 -25.74 -9.84
N LYS A 38 12.21 -25.71 -8.62
CA LYS A 38 11.05 -24.87 -8.28
C LYS A 38 11.56 -23.50 -7.82
N ARG A 39 10.92 -22.41 -8.27
CA ARG A 39 11.25 -21.05 -7.84
C ARG A 39 11.12 -20.93 -6.31
N THR A 40 12.12 -20.32 -5.67
CA THR A 40 11.97 -19.83 -4.30
C THR A 40 11.52 -18.37 -4.34
N VAL A 41 10.31 -18.09 -3.86
CA VAL A 41 9.68 -16.74 -3.94
C VAL A 41 10.52 -15.60 -3.32
N THR A 42 11.45 -15.92 -2.41
CA THR A 42 12.20 -14.93 -1.61
C THR A 42 13.71 -15.21 -1.55
N GLY A 43 14.25 -16.01 -2.47
CA GLY A 43 15.66 -16.43 -2.46
C GLY A 43 15.89 -17.76 -1.73
N PHE A 44 17.15 -18.20 -1.75
CA PHE A 44 17.61 -19.49 -1.25
C PHE A 44 18.44 -19.33 0.04
N GLY A 45 18.38 -20.32 0.93
CA GLY A 45 19.28 -20.40 2.07
C GLY A 45 20.72 -20.77 1.66
N PRO A 46 21.73 -20.59 2.55
CA PRO A 46 23.13 -20.87 2.24
C PRO A 46 23.39 -22.28 1.72
N GLN A 47 22.78 -23.29 2.35
CA GLN A 47 22.93 -24.70 1.95
C GLN A 47 22.19 -25.01 0.64
N GLU A 48 21.02 -24.40 0.44
CA GLU A 48 20.22 -24.58 -0.76
C GLU A 48 20.95 -24.04 -2.00
N ILE A 49 21.60 -22.87 -1.90
CA ILE A 49 22.41 -22.30 -2.98
C ILE A 49 23.54 -23.25 -3.36
N LYS A 50 24.31 -23.75 -2.39
CA LYS A 50 25.42 -24.67 -2.66
C LYS A 50 24.93 -25.94 -3.34
N ASN A 51 23.82 -26.51 -2.87
CA ASN A 51 23.24 -27.71 -3.45
C ASN A 51 22.74 -27.46 -4.89
N VAL A 52 22.07 -26.33 -5.13
CA VAL A 52 21.60 -25.93 -6.46
C VAL A 52 22.77 -25.68 -7.39
N GLU A 53 23.79 -24.96 -6.95
CA GLU A 53 24.97 -24.66 -7.75
C GLU A 53 25.74 -25.93 -8.13
N ALA A 54 25.96 -26.85 -7.18
CA ALA A 54 26.60 -28.14 -7.43
C ALA A 54 25.80 -29.01 -8.43
N SER A 55 24.48 -28.85 -8.46
CA SER A 55 23.61 -29.60 -9.39
C SER A 55 23.61 -29.07 -10.83
N ILE A 56 24.19 -27.89 -11.09
CA ILE A 56 24.22 -27.27 -12.43
C ILE A 56 25.64 -27.41 -13.01
N PRO A 57 25.80 -28.12 -14.15
CA PRO A 57 27.10 -28.27 -14.82
C PRO A 57 27.80 -26.94 -15.10
N GLU A 58 29.14 -26.91 -14.97
CA GLU A 58 29.96 -25.70 -15.17
C GLU A 58 29.72 -25.00 -16.52
N PRO A 59 29.61 -25.70 -17.67
CA PRO A 59 29.35 -25.03 -18.95
C PRO A 59 28.03 -24.26 -18.95
N GLN A 60 27.01 -24.79 -18.26
CA GLN A 60 25.71 -24.12 -18.12
C GLN A 60 25.83 -22.90 -17.20
N ARG A 61 26.52 -23.04 -16.04
CA ARG A 61 26.77 -21.89 -15.14
C ARG A 61 27.55 -20.78 -15.83
N ALA A 62 28.59 -21.12 -16.61
CA ALA A 62 29.36 -20.16 -17.38
C ALA A 62 28.51 -19.44 -18.44
N ALA A 63 27.64 -20.16 -19.15
CA ALA A 63 26.71 -19.56 -20.10
C ALA A 63 25.76 -18.54 -19.43
N TRP A 64 25.19 -18.88 -18.27
CA TRP A 64 24.34 -17.95 -17.51
C TRP A 64 25.12 -16.74 -16.97
N LYS A 65 26.33 -16.95 -16.43
CA LYS A 65 27.19 -15.86 -15.93
C LYS A 65 27.55 -14.89 -17.05
N LYS A 66 27.85 -15.39 -18.26
CA LYS A 66 28.22 -14.58 -19.43
C LYS A 66 27.10 -13.62 -19.88
N HIS A 67 25.84 -14.04 -19.76
CA HIS A 67 24.67 -13.27 -20.22
C HIS A 67 23.83 -12.70 -19.06
N SER A 68 24.38 -12.67 -17.84
CA SER A 68 23.69 -12.10 -16.69
C SER A 68 23.48 -10.60 -16.88
N ALA A 69 22.26 -10.13 -16.61
CA ALA A 69 21.92 -8.72 -16.73
C ALA A 69 22.81 -7.85 -15.83
N ALA A 70 23.22 -6.70 -16.35
CA ALA A 70 23.99 -5.69 -15.64
C ALA A 70 23.20 -4.38 -15.59
N GLU A 71 23.52 -3.55 -14.60
CA GLU A 71 22.96 -2.21 -14.50
C GLU A 71 23.74 -1.28 -15.43
N PHE A 72 23.05 -0.45 -16.22
CA PHE A 72 23.70 0.61 -16.99
C PHE A 72 24.48 1.56 -16.05
N GLN A 73 25.67 1.97 -16.44
CA GLN A 73 26.51 2.92 -15.70
C GLN A 73 26.81 4.18 -16.50
N THR A 74 26.66 4.11 -17.82
CA THR A 74 26.97 5.19 -18.76
C THR A 74 25.72 5.67 -19.47
N LYS A 75 25.83 6.86 -20.07
CA LYS A 75 24.78 7.46 -20.91
C LYS A 75 24.44 6.57 -22.10
N ASP A 76 25.45 6.08 -22.84
CA ASP A 76 25.24 5.23 -24.02
C ASP A 76 24.55 3.90 -23.66
N GLU A 77 24.88 3.29 -22.52
CA GLU A 77 24.18 2.09 -22.03
C GLU A 77 22.73 2.39 -21.66
N PHE A 78 22.46 3.53 -21.01
CA PHE A 78 21.10 3.96 -20.71
C PHE A 78 20.28 4.18 -21.99
N GLU A 79 20.83 4.90 -22.98
CA GLU A 79 20.20 5.10 -24.29
C GLU A 79 19.89 3.76 -24.96
N GLY A 80 20.86 2.85 -24.97
CA GLY A 80 20.70 1.50 -25.50
C GLY A 80 19.54 0.73 -24.85
N GLU A 81 19.41 0.80 -23.52
CA GLU A 81 18.30 0.17 -22.79
C GLU A 81 16.94 0.81 -23.10
N VAL A 82 16.87 2.14 -23.20
CA VAL A 82 15.64 2.86 -23.56
C VAL A 82 15.20 2.48 -24.97
N VAL A 83 16.10 2.57 -25.95
CA VAL A 83 15.82 2.22 -27.35
C VAL A 83 15.43 0.74 -27.46
N ARG A 84 16.14 -0.16 -26.77
CA ARG A 84 15.79 -1.59 -26.70
C ARG A 84 14.35 -1.77 -26.24
N HIS A 85 13.91 -1.09 -25.18
CA HIS A 85 12.53 -1.23 -24.72
C HIS A 85 11.51 -0.62 -25.67
N VAL A 86 11.82 0.53 -26.28
CA VAL A 86 10.96 1.13 -27.31
C VAL A 86 10.76 0.18 -28.48
N GLU A 87 11.82 -0.44 -28.98
CA GLU A 87 11.76 -1.32 -30.15
C GLU A 87 11.20 -2.70 -29.84
N THR A 88 11.62 -3.32 -28.73
CA THR A 88 11.31 -4.73 -28.44
C THR A 88 10.14 -4.92 -27.49
N THR A 89 9.97 -4.04 -26.50
CA THR A 89 8.89 -4.17 -25.50
C THR A 89 7.63 -3.43 -25.93
N LEU A 90 7.79 -2.24 -26.51
CA LEU A 90 6.66 -1.43 -26.98
C LEU A 90 6.31 -1.68 -28.45
N ALA A 91 7.16 -2.41 -29.18
CA ALA A 91 7.03 -2.66 -30.62
C ALA A 91 6.89 -1.34 -31.42
N ARG A 92 7.68 -0.33 -31.06
CA ARG A 92 7.74 0.98 -31.74
C ARG A 92 9.12 1.18 -32.40
N SER A 93 9.34 2.35 -32.97
CA SER A 93 10.58 2.73 -33.64
C SER A 93 10.83 4.22 -33.42
N LEU A 94 11.97 4.72 -33.91
CA LEU A 94 12.26 6.16 -33.94
C LEU A 94 11.10 6.99 -34.53
N PHE A 95 10.49 6.51 -35.63
CA PHE A 95 9.49 7.27 -36.39
C PHE A 95 8.16 7.46 -35.66
N ASN A 96 7.91 6.67 -34.62
CA ASN A 96 6.70 6.77 -33.84
C ASN A 96 7.01 6.71 -32.34
N CYS A 97 8.14 7.22 -31.86
CA CYS A 97 8.40 7.33 -30.42
C CYS A 97 7.86 8.68 -29.90
N ASP A 98 6.69 8.67 -29.26
CA ASP A 98 6.13 9.85 -28.57
C ASP A 98 6.61 9.93 -27.11
N GLU A 99 6.26 10.99 -26.38
CA GLU A 99 6.70 11.16 -24.98
C GLU A 99 6.22 10.00 -24.10
N LYS A 100 5.06 9.40 -24.40
CA LYS A 100 4.52 8.25 -23.65
C LYS A 100 5.37 7.00 -23.89
N ALA A 101 5.83 6.76 -25.12
CA ALA A 101 6.77 5.69 -25.44
C ALA A 101 8.14 5.94 -24.79
N ALA A 102 8.64 7.17 -24.83
CA ALA A 102 9.88 7.55 -24.16
C ALA A 102 9.79 7.33 -22.65
N TYR A 103 8.67 7.71 -22.01
CA TYR A 103 8.38 7.40 -20.61
C TYR A 103 8.39 5.90 -20.34
N ALA A 104 7.66 5.12 -21.14
CA ALA A 104 7.59 3.69 -20.98
C ALA A 104 8.98 3.04 -21.12
N GLY A 105 9.76 3.39 -22.14
CA GLY A 105 11.14 2.91 -22.33
C GLY A 105 12.06 3.27 -21.17
N THR A 106 12.00 4.52 -20.71
CA THR A 106 12.79 5.01 -19.55
C THR A 106 12.41 4.28 -18.27
N ALA A 107 11.12 4.16 -17.97
CA ALA A 107 10.64 3.48 -16.77
C ALA A 107 11.01 1.99 -16.77
N LEU A 108 10.95 1.33 -17.93
CA LEU A 108 11.37 -0.07 -18.08
C LEU A 108 12.89 -0.23 -17.88
N ALA A 109 13.72 0.66 -18.44
CA ALA A 109 15.16 0.64 -18.22
C ALA A 109 15.53 0.80 -16.73
N PHE A 110 14.88 1.75 -16.03
CA PHE A 110 15.06 1.92 -14.59
C PHE A 110 14.51 0.74 -13.79
N ARG A 111 13.39 0.14 -14.20
CA ARG A 111 12.85 -1.05 -13.56
C ARG A 111 13.80 -2.24 -13.68
N ASP A 112 14.42 -2.44 -14.84
CA ASP A 112 15.40 -3.52 -15.06
C ASP A 112 16.62 -3.32 -14.15
N ARG A 113 17.07 -2.07 -13.95
CA ARG A 113 18.08 -1.75 -12.92
C ARG A 113 17.60 -2.11 -11.51
N LEU A 114 16.39 -1.70 -11.14
CA LEU A 114 15.84 -1.92 -9.80
C LEU A 114 15.62 -3.40 -9.49
N VAL A 115 15.23 -4.23 -10.46
CA VAL A 115 14.96 -5.65 -10.21
C VAL A 115 16.24 -6.44 -9.94
N ILE A 116 17.37 -6.03 -10.54
CA ILE A 116 18.70 -6.60 -10.23
C ILE A 116 19.02 -6.39 -8.74
N GLU A 117 18.91 -5.15 -8.27
CA GLU A 117 19.18 -4.82 -6.86
C GLU A 117 18.12 -5.35 -5.89
N TRP A 118 16.85 -5.42 -6.31
CA TRP A 118 15.79 -6.08 -5.54
C TRP A 118 16.10 -7.56 -5.33
N ASN A 119 16.50 -8.30 -6.38
CA ASN A 119 16.87 -9.71 -6.28
C ASN A 119 18.06 -9.92 -5.34
N ARG A 120 19.10 -9.07 -5.45
CA ARG A 120 20.25 -9.08 -4.55
C ARG A 120 19.84 -8.80 -3.10
N THR A 121 19.03 -7.78 -2.88
CA THR A 121 18.51 -7.41 -1.56
C THR A 121 17.73 -8.56 -0.93
N GLN A 122 16.78 -9.17 -1.66
CA GLN A 122 15.99 -10.29 -1.13
C GLN A 122 16.86 -11.52 -0.82
N GLN A 123 17.84 -11.81 -1.68
CA GLN A 123 18.77 -12.91 -1.45
C GLN A 123 19.67 -12.65 -0.23
N GLN A 124 20.20 -11.45 -0.06
CA GLN A 124 21.01 -11.08 1.10
C GLN A 124 20.20 -11.15 2.40
N GLN A 125 18.97 -10.63 2.41
CA GLN A 125 18.09 -10.69 3.58
C GLN A 125 17.69 -12.13 3.94
N THR A 126 17.55 -13.01 2.94
CA THR A 126 17.26 -14.44 3.18
C THR A 126 18.48 -15.20 3.65
N PHE A 127 19.67 -14.85 3.15
CA PHE A 127 20.92 -15.41 3.64
C PHE A 127 21.22 -15.00 5.09
N ALA A 128 20.99 -13.73 5.43
CA ALA A 128 21.27 -13.19 6.75
C ALA A 128 20.23 -13.58 7.83
N ASP A 129 19.02 -13.98 7.41
CA ASP A 129 17.91 -14.43 8.26
C ASP A 129 17.66 -13.54 9.50
N GLN A 130 17.65 -12.23 9.26
CA GLN A 130 17.44 -11.18 10.26
C GLN A 130 15.95 -10.92 10.48
N LYS A 131 15.62 -10.33 11.65
CA LYS A 131 14.27 -9.84 11.95
C LYS A 131 13.78 -8.89 10.86
N ARG A 132 12.57 -9.09 10.35
CA ARG A 132 11.97 -8.29 9.29
C ARG A 132 10.76 -7.52 9.77
N VAL A 133 10.59 -6.32 9.22
CA VAL A 133 9.43 -5.45 9.50
C VAL A 133 8.41 -5.57 8.37
N TYR A 134 7.14 -5.73 8.72
CA TYR A 134 6.04 -5.73 7.78
C TYR A 134 5.07 -4.60 8.12
N TYR A 135 4.99 -3.63 7.23
CA TYR A 135 4.14 -2.47 7.41
C TYR A 135 2.81 -2.69 6.68
N LEU A 136 1.75 -2.94 7.45
CA LEU A 136 0.42 -3.16 6.92
C LEU A 136 -0.32 -1.82 6.89
N SER A 137 -0.58 -1.29 5.69
CA SER A 137 -1.49 -0.16 5.50
C SER A 137 -2.49 -0.38 4.38
N LEU A 138 -3.73 0.06 4.62
CA LEU A 138 -4.80 0.02 3.63
C LEU A 138 -4.57 1.01 2.47
N GLU A 139 -3.70 2.00 2.65
CA GLU A 139 -3.32 2.95 1.61
C GLU A 139 -1.81 3.19 1.53
N PHE A 140 -1.30 3.36 0.30
CA PHE A 140 0.04 3.87 0.01
C PHE A 140 -0.05 4.94 -1.06
N LEU A 141 0.16 6.21 -0.68
CA LEU A 141 0.18 7.30 -1.65
C LEU A 141 1.58 7.40 -2.25
N MET A 142 1.95 6.45 -3.12
CA MET A 142 3.31 6.36 -3.68
C MET A 142 3.66 7.58 -4.53
N GLY A 143 2.67 8.07 -5.29
CA GLY A 143 2.83 9.09 -6.31
C GLY A 143 3.52 8.54 -7.56
N ARG A 144 4.13 9.43 -8.34
CA ARG A 144 4.98 9.07 -9.49
C ARG A 144 6.32 8.48 -9.03
N ALA A 145 6.74 7.38 -9.65
CA ALA A 145 7.90 6.60 -9.27
C ALA A 145 9.15 6.96 -10.08
N LEU A 146 9.04 7.34 -11.36
CA LEU A 146 10.19 7.50 -12.25
C LEU A 146 11.26 8.42 -11.69
N ASP A 147 10.89 9.67 -11.42
CA ASP A 147 11.84 10.69 -10.94
C ASP A 147 12.41 10.36 -9.55
N ASN A 148 11.65 9.64 -8.72
CA ASN A 148 12.16 9.15 -7.43
C ASN A 148 13.13 7.97 -7.59
N ALA A 149 12.87 7.05 -8.53
CA ALA A 149 13.77 5.95 -8.85
C ALA A 149 15.11 6.48 -9.39
N MET A 150 15.08 7.39 -10.37
CA MET A 150 16.28 8.03 -10.94
C MET A 150 17.12 8.71 -9.86
N LEU A 151 16.47 9.46 -8.97
CA LEU A 151 17.10 10.19 -7.88
C LEU A 151 17.71 9.24 -6.82
N ASN A 152 16.98 8.21 -6.39
CA ASN A 152 17.46 7.32 -5.31
C ASN A 152 18.67 6.46 -5.74
N VAL A 153 18.75 6.08 -7.02
CA VAL A 153 19.89 5.32 -7.57
C VAL A 153 21.02 6.23 -8.11
N GLY A 154 20.87 7.55 -8.04
CA GLY A 154 21.91 8.50 -8.45
C GLY A 154 22.17 8.57 -9.96
N MET A 155 21.17 8.27 -10.79
CA MET A 155 21.30 8.20 -12.26
C MET A 155 20.45 9.25 -12.99
N LYS A 156 19.95 10.25 -12.27
CA LYS A 156 19.07 11.28 -12.85
C LYS A 156 19.76 12.14 -13.91
N ASP A 157 21.02 12.51 -13.71
CA ASP A 157 21.76 13.34 -14.67
C ASP A 157 22.09 12.55 -15.94
N ILE A 158 22.52 11.29 -15.80
CA ILE A 158 22.71 10.35 -16.92
C ILE A 158 21.42 10.20 -17.73
N ALA A 159 20.28 10.01 -17.06
CA ALA A 159 19.00 9.90 -17.73
C ALA A 159 18.57 11.19 -18.43
N LYS A 160 18.86 12.35 -17.83
CA LYS A 160 18.57 13.66 -18.42
C LYS A 160 19.38 13.90 -19.70
N GLU A 161 20.68 13.60 -19.67
CA GLU A 161 21.56 13.74 -20.83
C GLU A 161 21.17 12.76 -21.94
N GLY A 162 21.00 11.48 -21.62
CA GLY A 162 20.66 10.47 -22.61
C GLY A 162 19.27 10.67 -23.23
N LEU A 163 18.28 11.11 -22.45
CA LEU A 163 16.98 11.50 -23.02
C LEU A 163 17.11 12.72 -23.95
N GLY A 164 18.00 13.66 -23.62
CA GLY A 164 18.31 14.81 -24.48
C GLY A 164 18.83 14.40 -25.84
N ASP A 165 19.77 13.44 -25.88
CA ASP A 165 20.34 12.90 -27.12
C ASP A 165 19.31 12.08 -27.93
N LEU A 166 18.37 11.42 -27.25
CA LEU A 166 17.21 10.77 -27.87
C LEU A 166 16.11 11.76 -28.31
N GLY A 167 16.27 13.06 -28.07
CA GLY A 167 15.34 14.11 -28.51
C GLY A 167 14.20 14.43 -27.54
N PHE A 168 14.26 13.96 -26.29
CA PHE A 168 13.22 14.16 -25.29
C PHE A 168 13.69 15.03 -24.11
N ARG A 169 12.80 15.90 -23.64
CA ARG A 169 13.01 16.64 -22.39
C ARG A 169 12.53 15.79 -21.21
N MET A 170 13.39 15.60 -20.22
CA MET A 170 13.10 14.77 -19.05
C MET A 170 11.80 15.18 -18.33
N GLU A 171 11.49 16.47 -18.23
CA GLU A 171 10.26 16.94 -17.59
C GLU A 171 9.00 16.51 -18.36
N ASP A 172 9.05 16.53 -19.69
CA ASP A 172 7.94 16.15 -20.56
C ASP A 172 7.70 14.62 -20.45
N VAL A 173 8.77 13.84 -20.33
CA VAL A 173 8.74 12.39 -20.06
C VAL A 173 8.16 12.06 -18.67
N ILE A 174 8.64 12.71 -17.61
CA ILE A 174 8.13 12.51 -16.23
C ILE A 174 6.65 12.91 -16.11
N SER A 175 6.18 13.86 -16.92
CA SER A 175 4.79 14.30 -16.92
C SER A 175 3.80 13.27 -17.47
N GLN A 176 4.28 12.29 -18.25
CA GLN A 176 3.45 11.21 -18.80
C GLN A 176 3.06 10.16 -17.75
N GLU A 177 3.81 10.06 -16.66
CA GLU A 177 3.54 9.10 -15.60
C GLU A 177 2.26 9.46 -14.84
N ARG A 178 1.36 8.49 -14.65
CA ARG A 178 0.21 8.63 -13.77
C ARG A 178 0.60 8.27 -12.34
N ASP A 179 0.13 9.04 -11.37
CA ASP A 179 0.27 8.71 -9.96
C ASP A 179 -0.36 7.34 -9.65
N ALA A 180 0.34 6.50 -8.89
CA ALA A 180 -0.23 5.23 -8.46
C ALA A 180 -1.41 5.45 -7.51
N ALA A 181 -2.62 5.05 -7.92
CA ALA A 181 -3.86 5.27 -7.17
C ALA A 181 -4.03 4.25 -6.03
N LEU A 182 -2.98 4.04 -5.24
CA LEU A 182 -2.91 3.06 -4.16
C LEU A 182 -3.24 3.65 -2.78
N GLY A 183 -3.54 4.95 -2.71
CA GLY A 183 -3.84 5.65 -1.46
C GLY A 183 -4.51 6.99 -1.68
N ASN A 184 -4.93 7.64 -0.59
CA ASN A 184 -5.64 8.92 -0.65
C ASN A 184 -5.03 9.99 0.26
N GLY A 185 -4.83 9.67 1.55
CA GLY A 185 -4.59 10.67 2.57
C GLY A 185 -3.15 10.75 3.09
N GLY A 186 -3.01 11.48 4.20
CA GLY A 186 -1.76 11.56 4.95
C GLY A 186 -1.31 10.22 5.56
N LEU A 187 -2.27 9.32 5.86
CA LEU A 187 -1.99 7.97 6.37
C LEU A 187 -1.17 7.17 5.35
N GLY A 188 -1.59 7.16 4.09
CA GLY A 188 -0.89 6.46 3.00
C GLY A 188 0.35 7.17 2.54
N ARG A 189 0.41 8.51 2.64
CA ARG A 189 1.66 9.24 2.36
C ARG A 189 2.72 8.98 3.41
N LEU A 190 2.34 8.86 4.69
CA LEU A 190 3.23 8.43 5.77
C LEU A 190 3.78 7.03 5.51
N ALA A 191 2.90 6.08 5.16
CA ALA A 191 3.29 4.71 4.82
C ALA A 191 4.34 4.68 3.68
N ALA A 192 4.10 5.46 2.63
CA ALA A 192 5.04 5.55 1.52
C ALA A 192 6.37 6.28 1.89
N CYS A 193 6.33 7.29 2.77
CA CYS A 193 7.55 7.91 3.32
C CYS A 193 8.36 6.94 4.19
N PHE A 194 7.69 6.05 4.94
CA PHE A 194 8.35 5.01 5.71
C PHE A 194 9.06 3.99 4.83
N LEU A 195 8.45 3.52 3.74
CA LEU A 195 9.13 2.57 2.85
C LEU A 195 10.41 3.15 2.24
N ASP A 196 10.39 4.41 1.79
CA ASP A 196 11.57 5.10 1.28
C ASP A 196 12.67 5.24 2.35
N SER A 197 12.31 5.59 3.58
CA SER A 197 13.26 5.68 4.71
C SER A 197 13.80 4.32 5.14
N LEU A 198 12.96 3.29 5.21
CA LEU A 198 13.37 1.93 5.57
C LEU A 198 14.36 1.38 4.54
N ALA A 199 14.12 1.62 3.24
CA ALA A 199 15.07 1.27 2.19
C ALA A 199 16.38 2.04 2.33
N THR A 200 16.32 3.37 2.52
CA THR A 200 17.50 4.25 2.66
C THR A 200 18.38 3.89 3.86
N LEU A 201 17.76 3.48 4.96
CA LEU A 201 18.41 3.08 6.21
C LEU A 201 18.78 1.59 6.23
N ASN A 202 18.59 0.85 5.14
CA ASN A 202 18.91 -0.57 5.00
C ASN A 202 18.15 -1.49 5.97
N TYR A 203 16.96 -1.10 6.42
CA TYR A 203 16.11 -1.98 7.23
C TYR A 203 15.44 -3.05 6.34
N PRO A 204 15.45 -4.33 6.73
CA PRO A 204 14.74 -5.39 6.02
C PRO A 204 13.23 -5.26 6.25
N ALA A 205 12.56 -4.50 5.37
CA ALA A 205 11.17 -4.14 5.57
C ALA A 205 10.35 -4.18 4.28
N TRP A 206 9.12 -4.66 4.39
CA TRP A 206 8.16 -4.71 3.28
C TRP A 206 6.87 -3.98 3.66
N GLY A 207 6.26 -3.33 2.67
CA GLY A 207 4.87 -2.86 2.76
C GLY A 207 3.91 -3.90 2.20
N TYR A 208 2.72 -4.02 2.78
CA TYR A 208 1.62 -4.81 2.24
C TYR A 208 0.36 -3.97 2.08
N ALA A 209 -0.29 -4.04 0.92
CA ALA A 209 -1.54 -3.33 0.62
C ALA A 209 -2.43 -4.08 -0.38
N LEU A 210 -3.59 -3.49 -0.69
CA LEU A 210 -4.43 -3.87 -1.83
C LEU A 210 -3.96 -3.17 -3.11
N ARG A 211 -4.11 -3.85 -4.24
CA ARG A 211 -3.88 -3.28 -5.58
C ARG A 211 -5.17 -2.69 -6.14
N TYR A 212 -5.50 -1.46 -5.75
CA TYR A 212 -6.75 -0.82 -6.19
C TYR A 212 -6.76 -0.54 -7.69
N LYS A 213 -7.78 -1.04 -8.39
CA LYS A 213 -7.91 -0.85 -9.85
C LYS A 213 -8.20 0.59 -10.24
N TYR A 214 -9.05 1.28 -9.47
CA TYR A 214 -9.55 2.62 -9.79
C TYR A 214 -9.24 3.68 -8.70
N GLY A 215 -8.38 3.32 -7.74
CA GLY A 215 -8.06 4.15 -6.58
C GLY A 215 -9.28 4.53 -5.75
N ILE A 216 -9.29 5.75 -5.20
CA ILE A 216 -10.50 6.31 -4.56
C ILE A 216 -11.45 6.89 -5.62
N PHE A 217 -10.94 7.85 -6.40
CA PHE A 217 -11.50 8.46 -7.61
C PHE A 217 -10.54 9.57 -8.08
N ARG A 218 -10.59 9.92 -9.37
CA ARG A 218 -10.07 11.17 -9.92
C ARG A 218 -11.14 12.25 -9.77
N GLN A 219 -10.74 13.42 -9.29
CA GLN A 219 -11.64 14.54 -9.07
C GLN A 219 -11.69 15.39 -10.34
N GLU A 220 -12.89 15.69 -10.81
CA GLU A 220 -13.15 16.74 -11.79
C GLU A 220 -14.03 17.82 -11.16
N ILE A 221 -13.90 19.06 -11.65
CA ILE A 221 -14.75 20.18 -11.23
C ILE A 221 -15.65 20.55 -12.40
N VAL A 222 -16.94 20.24 -12.29
CA VAL A 222 -17.97 20.54 -13.31
C VAL A 222 -18.98 21.49 -12.70
N ASP A 223 -19.19 22.65 -13.33
CA ASP A 223 -20.05 23.74 -12.85
C ASP A 223 -19.73 24.23 -11.41
N GLY A 224 -18.49 23.99 -10.96
CA GLY A 224 -18.02 24.30 -9.61
C GLY A 224 -18.21 23.19 -8.59
N TYR A 225 -18.86 22.08 -8.95
CA TYR A 225 -19.03 20.90 -8.10
C TYR A 225 -17.94 19.87 -8.34
N GLN A 226 -17.59 19.11 -7.29
CA GLN A 226 -16.79 17.90 -7.43
C GLN A 226 -17.62 16.80 -8.10
N VAL A 227 -17.07 16.23 -9.17
CA VAL A 227 -17.53 14.99 -9.82
C VAL A 227 -16.46 13.92 -9.65
N GLU A 228 -16.87 12.74 -9.21
CA GLU A 228 -16.00 11.58 -9.08
C GLU A 228 -15.97 10.77 -10.38
N VAL A 229 -14.77 10.56 -10.93
CA VAL A 229 -14.56 9.67 -12.07
C VAL A 229 -13.50 8.60 -11.73
N PRO A 230 -13.54 7.39 -12.31
CA PRO A 230 -12.53 6.37 -12.04
C PRO A 230 -11.12 6.83 -12.40
N ASP A 231 -10.12 6.37 -11.64
CA ASP A 231 -8.71 6.62 -11.92
C ASP A 231 -8.09 5.45 -12.67
N TYR A 232 -7.96 5.56 -14.00
CA TYR A 232 -7.43 4.52 -14.88
C TYR A 232 -5.89 4.48 -14.90
N TRP A 233 -5.26 4.41 -13.73
CA TRP A 233 -3.79 4.41 -13.59
C TRP A 233 -3.14 3.09 -14.05
N LEU A 234 -3.91 2.00 -14.10
CA LEU A 234 -3.43 0.67 -14.50
C LEU A 234 -3.49 0.37 -16.00
N ASP A 235 -4.02 1.29 -16.83
CA ASP A 235 -3.97 1.14 -18.29
C ASP A 235 -2.54 0.91 -18.79
N PHE A 236 -1.57 1.50 -18.09
CA PHE A 236 -0.16 1.19 -18.24
C PHE A 236 0.60 1.49 -16.94
N ASN A 237 1.14 0.43 -16.31
CA ASN A 237 2.02 0.55 -15.14
C ASN A 237 3.28 -0.31 -15.35
N PRO A 238 4.45 0.31 -15.60
CA PRO A 238 5.67 -0.46 -15.83
C PRO A 238 6.27 -1.02 -14.54
N TRP A 239 5.97 -0.46 -13.36
CA TRP A 239 6.72 -0.67 -12.13
C TRP A 239 6.43 -1.96 -11.36
N GLU A 240 5.29 -2.61 -11.66
CA GLU A 240 4.85 -3.79 -10.93
C GLU A 240 5.25 -5.08 -11.64
N PHE A 241 5.55 -6.11 -10.83
CA PHE A 241 5.77 -7.47 -11.29
C PHE A 241 4.62 -8.37 -10.82
N PRO A 242 3.75 -8.88 -11.71
CA PRO A 242 2.79 -9.89 -11.33
C PRO A 242 3.51 -11.16 -10.87
N ARG A 243 3.04 -11.75 -9.77
CA ARG A 243 3.58 -12.98 -9.19
C ARG A 243 2.53 -14.08 -9.27
N HIS A 244 2.34 -14.63 -10.46
CA HIS A 244 1.33 -15.68 -10.71
C HIS A 244 1.58 -16.98 -9.92
N ASP A 245 2.78 -17.17 -9.41
CA ASP A 245 3.17 -18.28 -8.52
C ASP A 245 2.97 -17.97 -7.03
N VAL A 246 2.55 -16.74 -6.70
CA VAL A 246 2.22 -16.30 -5.34
C VAL A 246 0.75 -15.98 -5.29
N THR A 247 -0.03 -17.04 -5.11
CA THR A 247 -1.47 -17.00 -4.92
C THR A 247 -1.84 -17.50 -3.53
N VAL A 248 -2.87 -16.90 -2.93
CA VAL A 248 -3.40 -17.29 -1.61
C VAL A 248 -4.91 -17.36 -1.69
N ASP A 249 -5.48 -18.48 -1.30
CA ASP A 249 -6.93 -18.60 -1.18
C ASP A 249 -7.40 -17.99 0.14
N VAL A 250 -8.40 -17.12 0.05
CA VAL A 250 -9.02 -16.42 1.17
C VAL A 250 -10.49 -16.80 1.21
N GLN A 251 -10.93 -17.29 2.37
CA GLN A 251 -12.31 -17.72 2.60
C GLN A 251 -13.15 -16.60 3.23
N PHE A 252 -14.43 -16.54 2.90
CA PHE A 252 -15.46 -15.69 3.52
C PHE A 252 -16.71 -16.51 3.83
N TYR A 253 -17.54 -16.03 4.75
CA TYR A 253 -18.78 -16.69 5.18
C TYR A 253 -18.55 -18.09 5.74
N GLY A 254 -19.46 -19.04 5.52
CA GLY A 254 -19.35 -20.42 5.97
C GLY A 254 -19.69 -20.61 7.45
N ASN A 255 -19.25 -21.72 8.01
CA ASN A 255 -19.54 -22.12 9.39
C ASN A 255 -18.34 -22.82 10.04
N VAL A 256 -18.32 -22.84 11.37
CA VAL A 256 -17.27 -23.52 12.14
C VAL A 256 -17.81 -24.84 12.68
N ARG A 257 -17.17 -25.96 12.32
CA ARG A 257 -17.40 -27.27 12.94
C ARG A 257 -16.32 -27.56 13.96
N LYS A 258 -16.70 -28.04 15.15
CA LYS A 258 -15.78 -28.57 16.14
C LYS A 258 -15.83 -30.09 16.10
N HIS A 259 -14.67 -30.73 16.04
CA HIS A 259 -14.55 -32.16 16.23
C HIS A 259 -13.40 -32.44 17.21
N THR A 260 -13.41 -33.65 17.77
CA THR A 260 -12.30 -34.11 18.61
C THR A 260 -11.41 -34.96 17.71
N ASP A 261 -10.14 -34.58 17.60
CA ASP A 261 -9.15 -35.39 16.89
C ASP A 261 -8.97 -36.71 17.64
N GLU A 262 -9.29 -37.83 16.98
CA GLU A 262 -9.28 -39.16 17.60
C GLU A 262 -7.87 -39.61 18.02
N SER A 263 -6.82 -39.06 17.40
CA SER A 263 -5.43 -39.44 17.67
C SER A 263 -4.81 -38.65 18.82
N THR A 264 -5.24 -37.40 19.03
CA THR A 264 -4.67 -36.50 20.05
C THR A 264 -5.64 -36.17 21.19
N GLY A 265 -6.93 -36.48 21.04
CA GLY A 265 -7.98 -36.11 21.98
C GLY A 265 -8.27 -34.60 22.04
N LYS A 266 -7.66 -33.80 21.17
CA LYS A 266 -7.79 -32.33 21.18
C LYS A 266 -9.01 -31.87 20.40
N SER A 267 -9.63 -30.79 20.88
CA SER A 267 -10.73 -30.15 20.15
C SER A 267 -10.19 -29.30 19.01
N VAL A 268 -10.55 -29.64 17.78
CA VAL A 268 -10.13 -28.92 16.56
C VAL A 268 -11.33 -28.19 15.96
N SER A 269 -11.13 -26.91 15.64
CA SER A 269 -12.12 -26.08 14.95
C SER A 269 -11.79 -25.99 13.46
N VAL A 270 -12.75 -26.32 12.60
CA VAL A 270 -12.61 -26.27 11.13
C VAL A 270 -13.59 -25.26 10.59
N TRP A 271 -13.08 -24.29 9.81
CA TRP A 271 -13.90 -23.29 9.13
C TRP A 271 -14.11 -23.69 7.67
N GLU A 272 -15.36 -23.86 7.25
CA GLU A 272 -15.72 -24.53 6.00
C GLU A 272 -17.01 -23.97 5.38
N ASN A 273 -17.36 -24.46 4.17
CA ASN A 273 -18.55 -24.07 3.40
C ASN A 273 -18.65 -22.57 3.11
N GLY A 274 -17.50 -21.89 3.04
CA GLY A 274 -17.40 -20.48 2.69
C GLY A 274 -17.21 -20.22 1.19
N GLU A 275 -17.30 -18.95 0.81
CA GLU A 275 -16.86 -18.45 -0.50
C GLU A 275 -15.34 -18.31 -0.50
N ILE A 276 -14.66 -18.77 -1.55
CA ILE A 276 -13.21 -18.64 -1.69
C ILE A 276 -12.89 -17.66 -2.81
N VAL A 277 -11.99 -16.72 -2.56
CA VAL A 277 -11.37 -15.85 -3.57
C VAL A 277 -9.85 -16.04 -3.54
N THR A 278 -9.18 -15.79 -4.66
CA THR A 278 -7.73 -15.96 -4.75
C THR A 278 -7.04 -14.60 -4.78
N ALA A 279 -6.13 -14.36 -3.83
CA ALA A 279 -5.26 -13.22 -3.79
C ALA A 279 -4.00 -13.47 -4.62
N THR A 280 -3.79 -12.68 -5.68
CA THR A 280 -2.55 -12.71 -6.50
C THR A 280 -1.63 -11.57 -6.11
N ALA A 281 -0.35 -11.86 -5.85
CA ALA A 281 0.62 -10.83 -5.48
C ALA A 281 1.16 -10.05 -6.69
N TYR A 282 1.41 -8.77 -6.48
CA TYR A 282 2.14 -7.86 -7.36
C TYR A 282 3.23 -7.17 -6.56
N ASP A 283 4.48 -7.25 -7.00
CA ASP A 283 5.62 -6.66 -6.31
C ASP A 283 6.04 -5.36 -6.99
N ALA A 284 6.17 -4.28 -6.23
CA ALA A 284 6.72 -3.00 -6.66
C ALA A 284 8.02 -2.71 -5.88
N PRO A 285 9.19 -2.60 -6.55
CA PRO A 285 10.45 -2.32 -5.89
C PRO A 285 10.50 -0.90 -5.32
N VAL A 286 11.08 -0.74 -4.13
CA VAL A 286 11.24 0.55 -3.45
C VAL A 286 12.73 0.81 -3.21
N PRO A 287 13.39 1.64 -4.05
CA PRO A 287 14.81 1.94 -3.89
C PRO A 287 15.07 2.88 -2.72
N GLY A 288 16.17 2.62 -1.99
CA GLY A 288 16.70 3.55 -0.98
C GLY A 288 17.67 4.57 -1.58
N TYR A 289 17.79 5.75 -0.95
CA TYR A 289 18.70 6.80 -1.41
C TYR A 289 20.16 6.50 -1.06
N GLY A 290 21.03 6.47 -2.08
CA GLY A 290 22.47 6.26 -1.88
C GLY A 290 22.79 4.91 -1.24
N THR A 291 22.02 3.87 -1.58
CA THR A 291 22.25 2.49 -1.13
C THR A 291 21.77 1.52 -2.20
N LYS A 292 22.28 0.29 -2.14
CA LYS A 292 21.83 -0.83 -2.99
C LYS A 292 20.53 -1.46 -2.50
N THR A 293 20.15 -1.21 -1.24
CA THR A 293 18.92 -1.77 -0.67
C THR A 293 17.70 -1.32 -1.47
N THR A 294 17.04 -2.29 -2.07
CA THR A 294 15.76 -2.12 -2.77
C THR A 294 14.73 -3.00 -2.07
N ASN A 295 13.93 -2.38 -1.21
CA ASN A 295 12.85 -3.05 -0.48
C ASN A 295 11.64 -3.29 -1.40
N ASN A 296 10.54 -3.80 -0.84
CA ASN A 296 9.37 -4.22 -1.61
C ASN A 296 8.08 -3.65 -1.03
N LEU A 297 7.19 -3.18 -1.92
CA LEU A 297 5.77 -3.05 -1.65
C LEU A 297 5.05 -4.21 -2.34
N ARG A 298 4.42 -5.10 -1.55
CA ARG A 298 3.58 -6.18 -2.08
C ARG A 298 2.13 -5.76 -2.06
N LEU A 299 1.49 -5.87 -3.21
CA LEU A 299 0.09 -5.53 -3.44
C LEU A 299 -0.71 -6.80 -3.76
N TRP A 300 -1.93 -6.88 -3.27
CA TRP A 300 -2.82 -8.01 -3.53
C TRP A 300 -3.97 -7.62 -4.46
N SER A 301 -4.13 -8.37 -5.55
CA SER A 301 -5.30 -8.31 -6.44
C SER A 301 -6.22 -9.49 -6.13
N SER A 302 -7.51 -9.23 -5.95
CA SER A 302 -8.52 -10.27 -5.78
C SER A 302 -8.97 -10.82 -7.13
N LYS A 303 -9.07 -12.14 -7.22
CA LYS A 303 -9.52 -12.90 -8.40
C LYS A 303 -10.50 -13.99 -7.98
N ALA A 304 -11.34 -14.43 -8.92
CA ALA A 304 -12.18 -15.61 -8.70
C ALA A 304 -11.31 -16.86 -8.53
N SER A 305 -11.69 -17.74 -7.60
CA SER A 305 -10.93 -18.96 -7.26
C SER A 305 -11.20 -20.12 -8.22
N HIS A 306 -12.43 -20.22 -8.74
CA HIS A 306 -12.84 -21.28 -9.66
C HIS A 306 -13.26 -20.63 -10.97
N GLY A 307 -12.45 -20.81 -12.03
CA GLY A 307 -12.74 -20.44 -13.42
C GLY A 307 -13.29 -19.02 -13.62
N GLU A 308 -12.55 -18.14 -14.31
CA GLU A 308 -13.03 -16.77 -14.61
C GLU A 308 -14.37 -16.75 -15.39
N PHE A 309 -14.83 -17.89 -15.92
CA PHE A 309 -15.98 -18.00 -16.82
C PHE A 309 -16.70 -19.36 -16.73
N ASP A 310 -18.04 -19.32 -16.62
CA ASP A 310 -18.90 -20.52 -16.67
C ASP A 310 -19.48 -20.73 -18.08
N PHE A 311 -18.89 -21.68 -18.83
CA PHE A 311 -19.34 -22.03 -20.19
C PHE A 311 -20.76 -22.58 -20.26
N THR A 312 -21.25 -23.23 -19.19
CA THR A 312 -22.60 -23.81 -19.18
C THR A 312 -23.64 -22.68 -19.19
N LYS A 313 -23.46 -21.70 -18.29
CA LYS A 313 -24.31 -20.50 -18.22
C LYS A 313 -24.19 -19.64 -19.46
N PHE A 314 -22.98 -19.50 -20.01
CA PHE A 314 -22.82 -18.73 -21.25
C PHE A 314 -23.57 -19.36 -22.42
N ASN A 315 -23.43 -20.68 -22.60
CA ASN A 315 -24.11 -21.40 -23.69
C ASN A 315 -25.64 -21.48 -23.50
N SER A 316 -26.16 -21.31 -22.28
CA SER A 316 -27.60 -21.18 -22.02
C SER A 316 -28.15 -19.75 -22.24
N GLY A 317 -27.31 -18.78 -22.62
CA GLY A 317 -27.68 -17.39 -22.82
C GLY A 317 -27.66 -16.52 -21.54
N GLU A 318 -27.20 -17.07 -20.42
CA GLU A 318 -27.10 -16.38 -19.12
C GLU A 318 -25.75 -15.65 -18.99
N TYR A 319 -25.50 -14.70 -19.90
CA TYR A 319 -24.20 -14.03 -20.03
C TYR A 319 -23.75 -13.31 -18.75
N GLU A 320 -24.63 -12.57 -18.07
CA GLU A 320 -24.27 -11.87 -16.82
C GLU A 320 -23.91 -12.85 -15.69
N ALA A 321 -24.66 -13.95 -15.57
CA ALA A 321 -24.42 -14.96 -14.55
C ALA A 321 -23.13 -15.77 -14.82
N SER A 322 -22.68 -15.84 -16.08
CA SER A 322 -21.45 -16.54 -16.47
C SER A 322 -20.16 -15.90 -15.96
N VAL A 323 -20.20 -14.60 -15.61
CA VAL A 323 -19.06 -13.80 -15.10
C VAL A 323 -19.29 -13.21 -13.71
N ALA A 324 -20.43 -13.53 -13.08
CA ALA A 324 -20.82 -12.93 -11.81
C ALA A 324 -19.80 -13.18 -10.68
N ASP A 325 -19.17 -14.36 -10.66
CA ASP A 325 -18.19 -14.75 -9.64
C ASP A 325 -16.89 -13.95 -9.79
N GLN A 326 -16.44 -13.73 -11.02
CA GLN A 326 -15.33 -12.83 -11.34
C GLN A 326 -15.61 -11.42 -10.84
N GLN A 327 -16.78 -10.86 -11.16
CA GLN A 327 -17.13 -9.50 -10.74
C GLN A 327 -17.16 -9.35 -9.22
N ARG A 328 -17.74 -10.31 -8.49
CA ARG A 328 -17.76 -10.28 -7.02
C ARG A 328 -16.36 -10.33 -6.42
N ALA A 329 -15.49 -11.19 -6.93
CA ALA A 329 -14.11 -11.28 -6.45
C ALA A 329 -13.32 -10.01 -6.76
N GLU A 330 -13.37 -9.49 -7.98
CA GLU A 330 -12.61 -8.30 -8.39
C GLU A 330 -13.05 -7.02 -7.67
N THR A 331 -14.32 -6.95 -7.22
CA THR A 331 -14.86 -5.81 -6.47
C THR A 331 -14.06 -5.52 -5.19
N ILE A 332 -13.48 -6.55 -4.55
CA ILE A 332 -12.67 -6.39 -3.33
C ILE A 332 -11.48 -5.47 -3.58
N SER A 333 -10.78 -5.59 -4.71
CA SER A 333 -9.63 -4.73 -5.05
C SER A 333 -9.96 -3.62 -6.06
N ALA A 334 -11.24 -3.26 -6.23
CA ALA A 334 -11.63 -2.26 -7.21
C ALA A 334 -11.35 -0.82 -6.76
N VAL A 335 -11.90 -0.42 -5.60
CA VAL A 335 -11.91 0.97 -5.11
C VAL A 335 -11.47 1.05 -3.66
N LEU A 336 -10.69 2.07 -3.32
CA LEU A 336 -10.27 2.40 -1.95
C LEU A 336 -11.40 3.11 -1.20
N TYR A 337 -11.70 2.66 0.02
CA TYR A 337 -12.79 3.19 0.87
C TYR A 337 -14.15 3.22 0.14
N PRO A 338 -14.71 2.04 -0.22
CA PRO A 338 -16.04 1.99 -0.79
C PRO A 338 -17.05 2.65 0.15
N ASN A 339 -18.12 3.23 -0.42
CA ASN A 339 -19.14 3.91 0.37
C ASN A 339 -19.81 2.94 1.36
N ASP A 340 -19.56 3.12 2.65
CA ASP A 340 -20.02 2.29 3.76
C ASP A 340 -21.26 2.87 4.48
N SER A 341 -21.92 3.85 3.88
CA SER A 341 -23.24 4.33 4.35
C SER A 341 -24.33 3.26 4.21
N LEU A 342 -24.11 2.24 3.36
CA LEU A 342 -25.00 1.12 3.10
C LEU A 342 -24.40 -0.17 3.67
N GLU A 343 -25.26 -1.12 4.06
CA GLU A 343 -24.80 -2.37 4.68
C GLU A 343 -23.89 -3.20 3.76
N ARG A 344 -24.21 -3.27 2.46
CA ARG A 344 -23.33 -3.91 1.46
C ARG A 344 -21.95 -3.25 1.36
N GLY A 345 -21.89 -1.95 1.59
CA GLY A 345 -20.63 -1.19 1.59
C GLY A 345 -19.78 -1.49 2.83
N LYS A 346 -20.42 -1.62 4.00
CA LYS A 346 -19.77 -2.07 5.24
C LYS A 346 -19.19 -3.48 5.08
N GLU A 347 -19.96 -4.40 4.53
CA GLU A 347 -19.50 -5.76 4.26
C GLU A 347 -18.31 -5.77 3.29
N LEU A 348 -18.37 -5.02 2.19
CA LEU A 348 -17.26 -4.93 1.24
C LEU A 348 -15.99 -4.35 1.88
N ARG A 349 -16.13 -3.31 2.71
CA ARG A 349 -14.99 -2.73 3.44
C ARG A 349 -14.37 -3.74 4.42
N LEU A 350 -15.20 -4.53 5.11
CA LEU A 350 -14.71 -5.60 5.99
C LEU A 350 -14.04 -6.73 5.18
N LYS A 351 -14.60 -7.12 4.02
CA LYS A 351 -13.97 -8.07 3.08
C LYS A 351 -12.59 -7.59 2.65
N GLN A 352 -12.46 -6.32 2.29
CA GLN A 352 -11.18 -5.70 1.91
C GLN A 352 -10.12 -5.84 3.00
N GLN A 353 -10.47 -5.46 4.24
CA GLN A 353 -9.55 -5.56 5.37
C GLN A 353 -9.13 -7.00 5.63
N TYR A 354 -10.08 -7.94 5.68
CA TYR A 354 -9.77 -9.34 5.93
C TYR A 354 -8.92 -9.96 4.82
N PHE A 355 -9.32 -9.78 3.55
CA PHE A 355 -8.62 -10.33 2.39
C PHE A 355 -7.14 -9.94 2.40
N TRP A 356 -6.88 -8.67 2.62
CA TRP A 356 -5.53 -8.15 2.64
C TRP A 356 -4.73 -8.65 3.86
N CYS A 357 -5.33 -8.70 5.06
CA CYS A 357 -4.67 -9.25 6.25
C CYS A 357 -4.33 -10.73 6.07
N ALA A 358 -5.29 -11.54 5.60
CA ALA A 358 -5.13 -12.98 5.41
C ALA A 358 -4.05 -13.30 4.38
N ALA A 359 -4.10 -12.68 3.20
CA ALA A 359 -3.10 -12.90 2.15
C ALA A 359 -1.69 -12.50 2.61
N SER A 360 -1.58 -11.36 3.32
CA SER A 360 -0.30 -10.86 3.83
C SER A 360 0.28 -11.77 4.92
N LEU A 361 -0.54 -12.23 5.87
CA LEU A 361 -0.10 -13.14 6.94
C LEU A 361 0.31 -14.50 6.40
N TYR A 362 -0.44 -15.04 5.44
CA TYR A 362 -0.03 -16.27 4.75
C TYR A 362 1.37 -16.13 4.14
N ASP A 363 1.65 -15.01 3.46
CA ASP A 363 2.97 -14.75 2.87
C ASP A 363 4.09 -14.64 3.91
N ILE A 364 3.82 -13.93 5.01
CA ILE A 364 4.74 -13.73 6.13
C ILE A 364 5.06 -15.07 6.82
N VAL A 365 4.03 -15.86 7.13
CA VAL A 365 4.16 -17.19 7.73
C VAL A 365 4.93 -18.13 6.80
N ARG A 366 4.55 -18.20 5.52
CA ARG A 366 5.25 -19.00 4.52
C ARG A 366 6.74 -18.63 4.45
N ARG A 367 7.07 -17.35 4.52
CA ARG A 367 8.48 -16.88 4.56
C ARG A 367 9.19 -17.31 5.83
N PHE A 368 8.55 -17.20 6.99
CA PHE A 368 9.13 -17.67 8.26
C PHE A 368 9.38 -19.18 8.23
N LYS A 369 8.43 -19.99 7.75
CA LYS A 369 8.58 -21.46 7.68
C LYS A 369 9.79 -21.91 6.84
N LYS A 370 10.28 -21.07 5.90
CA LYS A 370 11.52 -21.35 5.16
C LYS A 370 12.78 -21.33 6.04
N SER A 371 12.81 -20.53 7.11
CA SER A 371 13.94 -20.53 8.05
C SER A 371 14.00 -21.82 8.89
N LYS A 372 12.90 -22.58 8.93
CA LYS A 372 12.72 -23.79 9.74
C LYS A 372 12.93 -23.57 11.25
N LYS A 373 12.85 -22.31 11.71
CA LYS A 373 12.91 -21.95 13.13
C LYS A 373 11.65 -22.37 13.87
N ALA A 374 11.76 -22.58 15.18
CA ALA A 374 10.62 -22.89 16.04
C ALA A 374 9.67 -21.69 16.17
N TRP A 375 8.36 -21.94 16.31
CA TRP A 375 7.34 -20.89 16.39
C TRP A 375 7.56 -19.86 17.50
N LYS A 376 8.15 -20.26 18.64
CA LYS A 376 8.56 -19.34 19.70
C LYS A 376 9.55 -18.25 19.26
N GLU A 377 10.27 -18.45 18.15
CA GLU A 377 11.18 -17.46 17.57
C GLU A 377 10.49 -16.52 16.58
N PHE A 378 9.21 -16.74 16.25
CA PHE A 378 8.47 -15.92 15.31
C PHE A 378 8.52 -14.42 15.67
N PRO A 379 8.29 -13.99 16.93
CA PRO A 379 8.39 -12.57 17.30
C PRO A 379 9.82 -12.00 17.22
N ASN A 380 10.84 -12.86 17.26
CA ASN A 380 12.25 -12.47 17.10
C ASN A 380 12.63 -12.32 15.63
N GLN A 381 11.80 -12.83 14.70
CA GLN A 381 12.02 -12.79 13.26
C GLN A 381 11.02 -11.90 12.51
N VAL A 382 9.87 -11.62 13.11
CA VAL A 382 8.75 -10.93 12.49
C VAL A 382 8.28 -9.80 13.41
N ALA A 383 8.21 -8.59 12.86
CA ALA A 383 7.47 -7.48 13.45
C ALA A 383 6.41 -7.01 12.46
N ILE A 384 5.15 -6.92 12.90
CA ILE A 384 4.04 -6.46 12.07
C ILE A 384 3.51 -5.16 12.64
N GLN A 385 3.57 -4.08 11.86
CA GLN A 385 3.05 -2.78 12.23
C GLN A 385 1.66 -2.59 11.65
N LEU A 386 0.69 -2.34 12.52
CA LEU A 386 -0.69 -1.98 12.20
C LEU A 386 -0.77 -0.46 12.02
N ASN A 387 -0.91 0.00 10.77
CA ASN A 387 -1.10 1.42 10.48
C ASN A 387 -2.59 1.78 10.56
N ASP A 388 -2.99 2.36 11.70
CA ASP A 388 -4.39 2.52 12.12
C ASP A 388 -5.10 1.17 12.36
N THR A 389 -6.42 1.21 12.57
CA THR A 389 -7.25 0.07 12.93
C THR A 389 -7.61 -0.86 11.77
N HIS A 390 -7.43 -0.45 10.52
CA HIS A 390 -7.79 -1.25 9.35
C HIS A 390 -7.17 -2.67 9.31
N PRO A 391 -5.89 -2.88 9.65
CA PRO A 391 -5.30 -4.23 9.73
C PRO A 391 -5.58 -4.99 11.01
N THR A 392 -6.49 -4.56 11.89
CA THR A 392 -6.68 -5.21 13.21
C THR A 392 -7.05 -6.69 13.08
N LEU A 393 -7.73 -7.10 12.00
CA LEU A 393 -8.04 -8.49 11.71
C LEU A 393 -6.81 -9.40 11.54
N ALA A 394 -5.61 -8.84 11.33
CA ALA A 394 -4.37 -9.60 11.36
C ALA A 394 -4.11 -10.27 12.73
N ILE A 395 -4.58 -9.69 13.83
CA ILE A 395 -4.44 -10.28 15.17
C ILE A 395 -5.20 -11.61 15.28
N PRO A 396 -6.53 -11.65 15.10
CA PRO A 396 -7.26 -12.92 15.17
C PRO A 396 -6.92 -13.86 14.01
N GLU A 397 -6.49 -13.36 12.84
CA GLU A 397 -6.05 -14.22 11.75
C GLU A 397 -4.72 -14.93 12.05
N LEU A 398 -3.73 -14.25 12.63
CA LEU A 398 -2.49 -14.91 13.04
C LEU A 398 -2.77 -15.94 14.14
N GLN A 399 -3.63 -15.60 15.11
CA GLN A 399 -4.08 -16.56 16.12
C GLN A 399 -4.72 -17.79 15.47
N ARG A 400 -5.62 -17.59 14.50
CA ARG A 400 -6.27 -18.67 13.73
C ARG A 400 -5.26 -19.55 13.01
N ILE A 401 -4.27 -18.97 12.34
CA ILE A 401 -3.23 -19.73 11.63
C ILE A 401 -2.46 -20.61 12.63
N LEU A 402 -2.01 -20.04 13.75
CA LEU A 402 -1.19 -20.76 14.73
C LEU A 402 -1.95 -21.92 15.39
N ILE A 403 -3.24 -21.74 15.72
CA ILE A 403 -4.02 -22.79 16.38
C ILE A 403 -4.64 -23.78 15.39
N ASP A 404 -5.34 -23.31 14.35
CA ASP A 404 -6.14 -24.18 13.47
C ASP A 404 -5.28 -24.89 12.42
N HIS A 405 -4.18 -24.27 11.94
CA HIS A 405 -3.31 -24.85 10.90
C HIS A 405 -2.00 -25.42 11.44
N GLU A 406 -1.40 -24.73 12.43
CA GLU A 406 -0.09 -25.12 12.97
C GLU A 406 -0.21 -25.93 14.28
N GLY A 407 -1.41 -26.01 14.87
CA GLY A 407 -1.71 -26.89 16.00
C GLY A 407 -1.14 -26.44 17.35
N LEU A 408 -0.82 -25.15 17.51
CA LEU A 408 -0.31 -24.61 18.78
C LEU A 408 -1.41 -24.51 19.84
N GLU A 409 -1.00 -24.61 21.09
CA GLU A 409 -1.86 -24.29 22.23
C GLU A 409 -2.20 -22.80 22.26
N TRP A 410 -3.39 -22.47 22.77
CA TRP A 410 -3.92 -21.11 22.72
C TRP A 410 -2.97 -20.07 23.35
N ASP A 411 -2.47 -20.34 24.55
CA ASP A 411 -1.61 -19.41 25.30
C ASP A 411 -0.24 -19.22 24.63
N GLU A 412 0.30 -20.28 24.02
CA GLU A 412 1.55 -20.20 23.24
C GLU A 412 1.34 -19.33 22.00
N ALA A 413 0.28 -19.59 21.24
CA ALA A 413 -0.07 -18.81 20.06
C ALA A 413 -0.34 -17.33 20.41
N TRP A 414 -1.08 -17.08 21.49
CA TRP A 414 -1.42 -15.72 21.91
C TRP A 414 -0.20 -14.92 22.35
N ASN A 415 0.76 -15.55 23.04
CA ASN A 415 2.03 -14.91 23.37
C ASN A 415 2.84 -14.56 22.12
N ILE A 416 2.84 -15.42 21.09
CA ILE A 416 3.47 -15.11 19.79
C ILE A 416 2.78 -13.90 19.15
N VAL A 417 1.44 -13.90 19.10
CA VAL A 417 0.63 -12.82 18.52
C VAL A 417 0.96 -11.48 19.20
N GLN A 418 0.84 -11.39 20.53
CA GLN A 418 1.06 -10.14 21.25
C GLN A 418 2.46 -9.56 21.02
N ASN A 419 3.50 -10.40 21.01
CA ASN A 419 4.89 -9.98 20.80
C ASN A 419 5.23 -9.66 19.33
N THR A 420 4.34 -9.99 18.38
CA THR A 420 4.54 -9.72 16.95
C THR A 420 4.03 -8.33 16.55
N PHE A 421 2.89 -7.90 17.09
CA PHE A 421 2.18 -6.71 16.61
C PHE A 421 2.53 -5.41 17.35
N GLY A 422 2.77 -4.34 16.60
CA GLY A 422 2.74 -2.96 17.08
C GLY A 422 1.57 -2.19 16.44
N TYR A 423 0.91 -1.30 17.20
CA TYR A 423 -0.25 -0.54 16.72
C TYR A 423 0.02 0.98 16.75
N THR A 424 -0.11 1.63 15.59
CA THR A 424 -0.09 3.10 15.49
C THR A 424 -1.50 3.64 15.40
N ASN A 425 -1.88 4.49 16.35
CA ASN A 425 -3.16 5.21 16.32
C ASN A 425 -2.99 6.61 15.72
N HIS A 426 -3.91 6.98 14.81
CA HIS A 426 -3.97 8.31 14.18
C HIS A 426 -5.21 9.11 14.58
N THR A 427 -6.05 8.54 15.45
CA THR A 427 -7.43 9.00 15.67
C THR A 427 -7.60 9.54 17.08
N VAL A 428 -7.89 10.84 17.15
CA VAL A 428 -8.14 11.56 18.40
C VAL A 428 -9.59 11.43 18.88
N LEU A 429 -10.55 11.41 17.95
CA LEU A 429 -11.98 11.44 18.26
C LEU A 429 -12.49 10.01 18.52
N PRO A 430 -13.00 9.68 19.73
CA PRO A 430 -13.50 8.34 20.04
C PRO A 430 -14.58 7.84 19.07
N GLU A 431 -15.42 8.74 18.57
CA GLU A 431 -16.48 8.44 17.60
C GLU A 431 -15.95 8.06 16.20
N ALA A 432 -14.70 8.39 15.89
CA ALA A 432 -14.05 8.04 14.64
C ALA A 432 -13.27 6.72 14.72
N LEU A 433 -13.20 6.07 15.90
CA LEU A 433 -12.58 4.75 16.05
C LEU A 433 -13.47 3.68 15.41
N GLU A 434 -12.85 2.82 14.62
CA GLU A 434 -13.55 1.79 13.85
C GLU A 434 -14.27 0.78 14.76
N LYS A 435 -15.54 0.52 14.45
CA LYS A 435 -16.36 -0.51 15.06
C LYS A 435 -17.10 -1.31 13.99
N TRP A 436 -17.22 -2.61 14.20
CA TRP A 436 -18.00 -3.50 13.34
C TRP A 436 -19.14 -4.14 14.12
N SER A 437 -20.31 -4.32 13.50
CA SER A 437 -21.40 -5.01 14.17
C SER A 437 -21.04 -6.49 14.34
N VAL A 438 -21.33 -7.05 15.52
CA VAL A 438 -21.13 -8.47 15.78
C VAL A 438 -21.86 -9.34 14.75
N PRO A 439 -23.13 -9.06 14.34
CA PRO A 439 -23.81 -9.85 13.32
C PRO A 439 -23.08 -9.87 11.97
N LEU A 440 -22.50 -8.74 11.55
CA LEU A 440 -21.75 -8.68 10.29
C LEU A 440 -20.49 -9.55 10.34
N ILE A 441 -19.73 -9.46 11.44
CA ILE A 441 -18.52 -10.27 11.63
C ILE A 441 -18.90 -11.76 11.79
N GLN A 442 -20.01 -12.08 12.47
CA GLN A 442 -20.53 -13.44 12.58
C GLN A 442 -20.85 -14.05 11.22
N HIS A 443 -21.51 -13.26 10.37
CA HIS A 443 -21.91 -13.69 9.04
C HIS A 443 -20.69 -13.89 8.13
N LEU A 444 -19.74 -12.96 8.15
CA LEU A 444 -18.62 -12.94 7.21
C LEU A 444 -17.40 -13.76 7.69
N LEU A 445 -17.09 -13.72 8.98
CA LEU A 445 -15.86 -14.25 9.59
C LEU A 445 -16.17 -15.01 10.91
N PRO A 446 -16.96 -16.10 10.85
CA PRO A 446 -17.48 -16.78 12.04
C PRO A 446 -16.38 -17.33 12.95
N ARG A 447 -15.26 -17.80 12.39
CA ARG A 447 -14.12 -18.29 13.18
C ARG A 447 -13.40 -17.17 13.92
N HIS A 448 -13.19 -16.03 13.27
CA HIS A 448 -12.58 -14.85 13.89
C HIS A 448 -13.43 -14.30 15.01
N LEU A 449 -14.77 -14.35 14.88
CA LEU A 449 -15.65 -13.94 15.97
C LEU A 449 -15.43 -14.79 17.24
N GLN A 450 -15.33 -16.12 17.10
CA GLN A 450 -15.03 -17.02 18.23
C GLN A 450 -13.69 -16.64 18.89
N ILE A 451 -12.65 -16.46 18.08
CA ILE A 451 -11.32 -16.05 18.53
C ILE A 451 -11.37 -14.69 19.26
N ILE A 452 -12.10 -13.72 18.72
CA ILE A 452 -12.27 -12.39 19.34
C ILE A 452 -12.99 -12.49 20.69
N TYR A 453 -14.01 -13.34 20.80
CA TYR A 453 -14.67 -13.60 22.08
C TYR A 453 -13.73 -14.23 23.11
N ASP A 454 -12.92 -15.21 22.70
CA ASP A 454 -11.95 -15.87 23.59
C ASP A 454 -10.87 -14.88 24.06
N ILE A 455 -10.33 -14.04 23.15
CA ILE A 455 -9.42 -12.94 23.49
C ILE A 455 -10.06 -12.00 24.51
N ASN A 456 -11.32 -11.60 24.26
CA ASN A 456 -12.02 -10.69 25.14
C ASN A 456 -12.25 -11.29 26.53
N LEU A 457 -12.68 -12.56 26.59
CA LEU A 457 -12.94 -13.26 27.84
C LEU A 457 -11.67 -13.34 28.70
N GLN A 458 -10.55 -13.78 28.13
CA GLN A 458 -9.28 -13.89 28.85
C GLN A 458 -8.77 -12.53 29.32
N PHE A 459 -8.90 -11.49 28.47
CA PHE A 459 -8.54 -10.13 28.85
C PHE A 459 -9.40 -9.62 30.02
N LEU A 460 -10.72 -9.79 29.97
CA LEU A 460 -11.61 -9.36 31.04
C LEU A 460 -11.36 -10.12 32.36
N GLN A 461 -11.06 -11.41 32.31
CA GLN A 461 -10.64 -12.18 33.49
C GLN A 461 -9.30 -11.70 34.05
N HIS A 462 -8.37 -11.25 33.21
CA HIS A 462 -7.15 -10.60 33.66
C HIS A 462 -7.45 -9.25 34.34
N VAL A 463 -8.32 -8.41 33.75
CA VAL A 463 -8.72 -7.13 34.35
C VAL A 463 -9.44 -7.34 35.68
N GLU A 464 -10.39 -8.27 35.77
CA GLU A 464 -11.12 -8.57 37.00
C GLU A 464 -10.21 -9.02 38.14
N ARG A 465 -9.22 -9.88 37.84
CA ARG A 465 -8.24 -10.34 38.84
C ARG A 465 -7.34 -9.22 39.36
N ASN A 466 -6.94 -8.28 38.51
CA ASN A 466 -6.04 -7.18 38.89
C ASN A 466 -6.76 -5.95 39.45
N PHE A 467 -8.03 -5.76 39.09
CA PHE A 467 -8.87 -4.61 39.49
C PHE A 467 -10.22 -5.07 40.07
N PRO A 468 -10.25 -5.91 41.12
CA PRO A 468 -11.49 -6.56 41.60
C PRO A 468 -12.54 -5.56 42.16
N LYS A 469 -12.15 -4.32 42.43
CA LYS A 469 -13.02 -3.26 42.97
C LYS A 469 -13.60 -2.31 41.90
N ASP A 470 -13.15 -2.37 40.64
CA ASP A 470 -13.64 -1.50 39.55
C ASP A 470 -14.31 -2.35 38.46
N ARG A 471 -15.51 -2.87 38.76
CA ARG A 471 -16.26 -3.71 37.82
C ARG A 471 -16.66 -2.97 36.55
N GLU A 472 -16.85 -1.66 36.59
CA GLU A 472 -17.19 -0.88 35.40
C GLU A 472 -16.05 -0.82 34.39
N MET A 473 -14.79 -0.97 34.83
CA MET A 473 -13.62 -1.04 33.95
C MET A 473 -13.75 -2.18 32.93
N LEU A 474 -14.40 -3.29 33.29
CA LEU A 474 -14.67 -4.40 32.38
C LEU A 474 -15.47 -3.94 31.15
N GLY A 475 -16.56 -3.19 31.36
CA GLY A 475 -17.36 -2.63 30.28
C GLY A 475 -16.57 -1.62 29.43
N ARG A 476 -15.82 -0.73 30.10
CA ARG A 476 -15.03 0.32 29.42
C ARG A 476 -13.88 -0.24 28.58
N THR A 477 -13.26 -1.35 28.99
CA THR A 477 -12.08 -1.92 28.32
C THR A 477 -12.37 -3.14 27.44
N SER A 478 -13.57 -3.73 27.52
CA SER A 478 -13.97 -4.87 26.69
C SER A 478 -13.76 -4.58 25.19
N ILE A 479 -13.46 -5.60 24.40
CA ILE A 479 -13.48 -5.52 22.93
C ILE A 479 -14.93 -5.42 22.46
N ILE A 480 -15.84 -6.13 23.11
CA ILE A 480 -17.26 -6.14 22.78
C ILE A 480 -17.95 -4.98 23.49
N GLU A 481 -18.64 -4.15 22.73
CA GLU A 481 -19.56 -3.15 23.24
C GLU A 481 -20.97 -3.74 23.27
N GLU A 482 -21.58 -3.72 24.46
CA GLU A 482 -22.91 -4.24 24.74
C GLU A 482 -24.01 -3.24 24.33
N SER A 483 -23.96 -2.77 23.07
CA SER A 483 -24.97 -1.93 22.43
C SER A 483 -25.98 -2.79 21.64
N GLN A 484 -26.99 -2.14 21.01
CA GLN A 484 -27.97 -2.81 20.15
C GLN A 484 -27.87 -2.26 18.71
N PRO A 485 -27.33 -3.01 17.74
CA PRO A 485 -26.67 -4.31 17.88
C PRO A 485 -25.32 -4.22 18.61
N LYS A 486 -24.80 -5.35 19.12
CA LYS A 486 -23.46 -5.39 19.72
C LYS A 486 -22.40 -5.00 18.70
N MET A 487 -21.35 -4.32 19.16
CA MET A 487 -20.26 -3.85 18.32
C MET A 487 -18.90 -4.39 18.79
N ILE A 488 -17.99 -4.64 17.85
CA ILE A 488 -16.58 -4.97 18.12
C ILE A 488 -15.77 -3.69 17.99
N ARG A 489 -15.08 -3.29 19.07
CA ARG A 489 -14.22 -2.11 19.12
C ARG A 489 -12.82 -2.46 18.62
N MET A 490 -12.51 -2.14 17.36
CA MET A 490 -11.28 -2.58 16.72
C MET A 490 -10.03 -1.98 17.37
N ALA A 491 -10.09 -0.72 17.81
CA ALA A 491 -8.99 -0.11 18.55
C ALA A 491 -8.66 -0.86 19.86
N HIS A 492 -9.66 -1.42 20.55
CA HIS A 492 -9.46 -2.17 21.79
C HIS A 492 -8.78 -3.51 21.49
N LEU A 493 -9.26 -4.22 20.45
CA LEU A 493 -8.63 -5.44 19.96
C LEU A 493 -7.17 -5.19 19.54
N ALA A 494 -6.89 -4.08 18.85
CA ALA A 494 -5.53 -3.70 18.46
C ALA A 494 -4.61 -3.48 19.66
N ILE A 495 -5.07 -2.75 20.69
CA ILE A 495 -4.30 -2.51 21.93
C ILE A 495 -4.02 -3.82 22.66
N ILE A 496 -5.04 -4.66 22.84
CA ILE A 496 -4.93 -5.93 23.56
C ILE A 496 -3.99 -6.90 22.82
N GLY A 497 -4.06 -6.95 21.50
CA GLY A 497 -3.23 -7.82 20.67
C GLY A 497 -1.83 -7.29 20.33
N SER A 498 -1.43 -6.09 20.77
CA SER A 498 -0.13 -5.49 20.41
C SER A 498 0.75 -5.21 21.62
N HIS A 499 2.05 -5.55 21.55
CA HIS A 499 3.02 -5.28 22.63
C HIS A 499 3.38 -3.80 22.79
N LYS A 500 3.18 -2.98 21.75
CA LYS A 500 3.34 -1.51 21.81
C LYS A 500 2.23 -0.81 21.05
N VAL A 501 1.82 0.33 21.59
CA VAL A 501 0.87 1.26 20.99
C VAL A 501 1.53 2.63 20.90
N ASN A 502 1.47 3.30 19.75
CA ASN A 502 2.05 4.63 19.59
C ASN A 502 1.07 5.65 19.01
N GLY A 503 1.15 6.86 19.53
CA GLY A 503 0.60 8.06 18.87
C GLY A 503 1.61 8.65 17.88
N VAL A 504 1.16 9.67 17.15
CA VAL A 504 1.87 10.26 16.00
C VAL A 504 2.38 11.70 16.20
N ALA A 505 2.19 12.24 17.40
CA ALA A 505 2.74 13.51 17.88
C ALA A 505 2.69 13.49 19.41
N GLU A 506 3.60 14.20 20.09
CA GLU A 506 3.71 14.14 21.56
C GLU A 506 2.38 14.43 22.26
N LEU A 507 1.78 15.59 21.97
CA LEU A 507 0.46 15.97 22.49
C LEU A 507 -0.64 14.93 22.18
N HIS A 508 -0.56 14.30 21.01
CA HIS A 508 -1.51 13.25 20.63
C HIS A 508 -1.30 11.98 21.47
N SER A 509 -0.05 11.55 21.67
CA SER A 509 0.30 10.44 22.55
C SER A 509 -0.12 10.69 23.99
N ASP A 510 0.03 11.92 24.49
CA ASP A 510 -0.43 12.28 25.84
C ASP A 510 -1.95 12.21 25.95
N LEU A 511 -2.67 12.67 24.93
CA LEU A 511 -4.13 12.57 24.90
C LEU A 511 -4.60 11.10 24.88
N ILE A 512 -3.95 10.24 24.09
CA ILE A 512 -4.17 8.79 24.05
C ILE A 512 -4.02 8.20 25.46
N LYS A 513 -2.95 8.58 26.18
CA LYS A 513 -2.66 8.06 27.53
C LYS A 513 -3.63 8.58 28.60
N THR A 514 -3.98 9.86 28.53
CA THR A 514 -4.72 10.55 29.60
C THR A 514 -6.24 10.47 29.43
N THR A 515 -6.73 10.29 28.20
CA THR A 515 -8.16 10.33 27.90
C THR A 515 -8.65 9.05 27.22
N ILE A 516 -8.26 8.83 25.95
CA ILE A 516 -8.89 7.84 25.06
C ILE A 516 -8.68 6.40 25.58
N PHE A 517 -7.46 6.05 25.97
CA PHE A 517 -7.11 4.70 26.41
C PHE A 517 -6.59 4.67 27.85
N LYS A 518 -7.03 5.62 28.69
CA LYS A 518 -6.58 5.76 30.09
C LYS A 518 -6.71 4.46 30.90
N ASP A 519 -7.77 3.68 30.68
CA ASP A 519 -7.98 2.44 31.42
C ASP A 519 -7.04 1.33 30.92
N PHE A 520 -6.69 1.30 29.63
CA PHE A 520 -5.63 0.40 29.13
C PHE A 520 -4.24 0.78 29.64
N VAL A 521 -3.97 2.07 29.86
CA VAL A 521 -2.74 2.53 30.52
C VAL A 521 -2.68 2.02 31.96
N LYS A 522 -3.79 2.02 32.70
CA LYS A 522 -3.84 1.44 34.05
C LYS A 522 -3.58 -0.07 34.02
N VAL A 523 -4.16 -0.78 33.05
CA VAL A 523 -4.04 -2.24 32.95
C VAL A 523 -2.62 -2.68 32.57
N TYR A 524 -2.00 -2.03 31.58
CA TYR A 524 -0.72 -2.48 31.02
C TYR A 524 0.50 -1.65 31.42
N GLY A 525 0.29 -0.50 32.07
CA GLY A 525 1.33 0.47 32.38
C GLY A 525 1.61 1.45 31.23
N PRO A 526 2.21 2.61 31.56
CA PRO A 526 2.48 3.68 30.61
C PRO A 526 3.50 3.28 29.53
N ASP A 527 4.42 2.35 29.82
CA ASP A 527 5.47 1.94 28.88
C ASP A 527 4.93 1.25 27.63
N ARG A 528 3.73 0.65 27.70
CA ARG A 528 3.08 0.06 26.52
C ARG A 528 2.67 1.14 25.50
N PHE A 529 2.51 2.38 25.94
CA PHE A 529 2.08 3.53 25.14
C PHE A 529 3.26 4.49 24.89
N ILE A 530 3.74 4.54 23.65
CA ILE A 530 4.89 5.37 23.26
C ILE A 530 4.48 6.51 22.33
N ASN A 531 5.45 7.37 22.02
CA ASN A 531 5.32 8.39 20.98
C ASN A 531 6.31 8.11 19.86
N VAL A 532 5.83 8.20 18.62
CA VAL A 532 6.70 8.31 17.45
C VAL A 532 6.11 9.42 16.58
N THR A 533 6.68 10.62 16.68
CA THR A 533 6.21 11.77 15.91
C THR A 533 6.41 11.52 14.41
N ASN A 534 5.38 11.79 13.62
CA ASN A 534 5.42 11.58 12.17
C ASN A 534 6.52 12.41 11.49
N GLY A 535 7.00 11.90 10.36
CA GLY A 535 7.98 12.58 9.51
C GLY A 535 7.68 12.40 8.03
N ILE A 536 8.40 13.14 7.20
CA ILE A 536 8.35 13.06 5.74
C ILE A 536 9.74 12.77 5.18
N THR A 537 9.83 12.06 4.06
CA THR A 537 11.13 11.84 3.40
C THR A 537 11.64 13.13 2.74
N PRO A 538 12.86 13.61 3.05
CA PRO A 538 13.44 14.78 2.39
C PRO A 538 13.80 14.52 0.92
N ARG A 539 13.95 13.26 0.51
CA ARG A 539 14.27 12.91 -0.89
C ARG A 539 13.15 13.36 -1.82
N ARG A 540 11.89 13.02 -1.50
CA ARG A 540 10.73 13.45 -2.29
C ARG A 540 10.33 14.90 -2.00
N TRP A 541 10.24 15.28 -0.73
CA TRP A 541 9.62 16.54 -0.32
C TRP A 541 10.55 17.76 -0.38
N LEU A 542 11.85 17.56 -0.56
CA LEU A 542 12.83 18.64 -0.72
C LEU A 542 13.70 18.44 -1.97
N HIS A 543 14.44 17.33 -2.06
CA HIS A 543 15.41 17.12 -3.14
C HIS A 543 14.74 17.00 -4.51
N GLN A 544 13.67 16.20 -4.60
CA GLN A 544 12.89 16.03 -5.81
C GLN A 544 11.99 17.25 -6.11
N ALA A 545 11.22 17.70 -5.13
CA ALA A 545 10.23 18.76 -5.32
C ALA A 545 10.85 20.16 -5.56
N ASN A 546 12.02 20.42 -4.97
CA ASN A 546 12.68 21.71 -5.00
C ASN A 546 14.21 21.58 -5.18
N PRO A 547 14.67 21.08 -6.35
CA PRO A 547 16.07 20.77 -6.59
C PRO A 547 16.99 21.99 -6.42
N ARG A 548 16.56 23.19 -6.85
CA ARG A 548 17.34 24.43 -6.66
C ARG A 548 17.56 24.78 -5.18
N LEU A 549 16.55 24.61 -4.33
CA LEU A 549 16.73 24.80 -2.89
C LEU A 549 17.63 23.72 -2.31
N SER A 550 17.49 22.48 -2.79
CA SER A 550 18.34 21.37 -2.40
C SER A 550 19.82 21.66 -2.70
N GLU A 551 20.11 22.21 -3.87
CA GLU A 551 21.45 22.59 -4.31
C GLU A 551 22.02 23.76 -3.50
N LEU A 552 21.21 24.79 -3.22
CA LEU A 552 21.62 25.88 -2.32
C LEU A 552 21.96 25.36 -0.90
N ILE A 553 21.18 24.42 -0.38
CA ILE A 553 21.48 23.79 0.92
C ILE A 553 22.79 22.99 0.81
N ALA A 554 22.95 22.18 -0.24
CA ALA A 554 24.14 21.38 -0.45
C ALA A 554 25.40 22.25 -0.56
N SER A 555 25.35 23.38 -1.27
CA SER A 555 26.50 24.28 -1.43
C SER A 555 26.95 24.90 -0.11
N LYS A 556 26.02 25.18 0.81
CA LYS A 556 26.35 25.70 2.16
C LYS A 556 26.75 24.61 3.14
N LEU A 557 26.28 23.37 2.97
CA LEU A 557 26.55 22.25 3.88
C LEU A 557 27.65 21.30 3.42
N GLY A 558 28.27 21.58 2.26
CA GLY A 558 29.37 20.78 1.68
C GLY A 558 28.92 19.48 1.00
N GLY A 559 27.66 19.37 0.58
CA GLY A 559 27.13 18.20 -0.14
C GLY A 559 25.71 17.78 0.29
N TYR A 560 25.26 16.64 -0.26
CA TYR A 560 23.89 16.13 -0.12
C TYR A 560 23.67 15.19 1.08
N ASP A 561 24.65 15.00 1.94
CA ASP A 561 24.56 14.12 3.11
C ASP A 561 23.38 14.45 4.05
N TYR A 562 22.95 15.71 4.06
CA TYR A 562 21.80 16.14 4.88
C TYR A 562 20.48 15.45 4.47
N LEU A 563 20.42 14.84 3.28
CA LEU A 563 19.27 14.03 2.84
C LEU A 563 19.16 12.68 3.57
N ARG A 564 20.26 12.24 4.21
CA ARG A 564 20.29 11.10 5.14
C ARG A 564 20.28 11.55 6.59
N ASP A 565 20.90 12.70 6.90
CA ASP A 565 20.95 13.28 8.24
C ASP A 565 20.44 14.73 8.25
N LEU A 566 19.13 14.89 8.51
CA LEU A 566 18.49 16.20 8.54
C LEU A 566 18.95 17.08 9.71
N THR A 567 19.62 16.52 10.72
CA THR A 567 20.14 17.34 11.83
C THR A 567 21.14 18.38 11.32
N ARG A 568 21.85 18.11 10.22
CA ARG A 568 22.80 19.04 9.58
C ARG A 568 22.16 20.36 9.13
N LEU A 569 20.83 20.42 8.94
CA LEU A 569 20.14 21.64 8.52
C LEU A 569 20.28 22.79 9.53
N HIS A 570 20.55 22.52 10.81
CA HIS A 570 20.78 23.58 11.81
C HIS A 570 21.94 24.52 11.42
N LYS A 571 22.94 24.02 10.68
CA LYS A 571 24.08 24.83 10.23
C LYS A 571 23.66 25.97 9.29
N LEU A 572 22.47 25.90 8.68
CA LEU A 572 21.92 26.98 7.86
C LEU A 572 21.64 28.27 8.66
N GLU A 573 21.48 28.18 9.98
CA GLU A 573 21.26 29.34 10.85
C GLU A 573 22.39 30.37 10.73
N SER A 574 23.63 29.91 10.51
CA SER A 574 24.79 30.78 10.30
C SER A 574 24.69 31.67 9.04
N PHE A 575 23.81 31.32 8.09
CA PHE A 575 23.62 32.05 6.83
C PHE A 575 22.35 32.90 6.79
N VAL A 576 21.55 32.95 7.87
CA VAL A 576 20.27 33.69 7.90
C VAL A 576 20.45 35.18 7.64
N HIS A 577 21.59 35.75 8.04
CA HIS A 577 21.92 37.16 7.81
C HIS A 577 22.81 37.42 6.59
N ASP A 578 23.24 36.36 5.88
CA ASP A 578 24.03 36.48 4.64
C ASP A 578 23.14 37.07 3.52
N PRO A 579 23.43 38.28 3.00
CA PRO A 579 22.64 38.90 1.95
C PRO A 579 22.58 38.07 0.67
N SER A 580 23.65 37.35 0.32
CA SER A 580 23.72 36.53 -0.89
C SER A 580 22.78 35.32 -0.77
N PHE A 581 22.83 34.62 0.37
CA PHE A 581 21.96 33.49 0.67
C PHE A 581 20.49 33.88 0.65
N ARG A 582 20.13 35.00 1.29
CA ARG A 582 18.74 35.50 1.32
C ARG A 582 18.22 35.83 -0.08
N LYS A 583 19.06 36.47 -0.91
CA LYS A 583 18.71 36.81 -2.29
C LYS A 583 18.44 35.55 -3.11
N GLU A 584 19.36 34.59 -3.08
CA GLU A 584 19.21 33.34 -3.82
C GLU A 584 18.00 32.52 -3.34
N PHE A 585 17.77 32.45 -2.03
CA PHE A 585 16.60 31.79 -1.44
C PHE A 585 15.28 32.42 -1.93
N GLN A 586 15.21 33.75 -2.01
CA GLN A 586 14.06 34.47 -2.55
C GLN A 586 13.85 34.22 -4.04
N GLU A 587 14.93 34.23 -4.84
CA GLU A 587 14.89 33.93 -6.28
C GLU A 587 14.39 32.50 -6.54
N ILE A 588 14.86 31.52 -5.75
CA ILE A 588 14.39 30.13 -5.82
C ILE A 588 12.89 30.05 -5.48
N LYS A 589 12.43 30.76 -4.44
CA LYS A 589 11.00 30.79 -4.10
C LYS A 589 10.19 31.42 -5.23
N TYR A 590 10.65 32.52 -5.81
CA TYR A 590 9.97 33.19 -6.92
C TYR A 590 9.89 32.30 -8.16
N ALA A 591 10.98 31.63 -8.53
CA ALA A 591 10.99 30.66 -9.63
C ALA A 591 10.01 29.50 -9.41
N ASN A 592 9.92 28.98 -8.18
CA ASN A 592 8.92 27.97 -7.84
C ASN A 592 7.48 28.48 -7.98
N LYS A 593 7.22 29.74 -7.63
CA LYS A 593 5.90 30.38 -7.83
C LYS A 593 5.58 30.57 -9.31
N LEU A 594 6.57 30.90 -10.14
CA LEU A 594 6.42 30.96 -11.60
C LEU A 594 5.99 29.59 -12.16
N ARG A 595 6.61 28.48 -11.71
CA ARG A 595 6.20 27.13 -12.12
C ARG A 595 4.74 26.85 -11.75
N LEU A 596 4.33 27.18 -10.51
CA LEU A 596 2.95 26.98 -10.06
C LEU A 596 1.96 27.88 -10.82
N ALA A 597 2.33 29.12 -11.11
CA ALA A 597 1.51 30.03 -11.90
C ALA A 597 1.31 29.51 -13.33
N LYS A 598 2.38 29.00 -13.96
CA LYS A 598 2.31 28.33 -15.27
C LYS A 598 1.38 27.12 -15.23
N TYR A 599 1.58 26.22 -14.27
CA TYR A 599 0.71 25.05 -14.07
C TYR A 599 -0.77 25.44 -13.86
N THR A 600 -1.03 26.46 -13.04
CA THR A 600 -2.39 26.95 -12.78
C THR A 600 -3.05 27.45 -14.06
N LYS A 601 -2.30 28.18 -14.91
CA LYS A 601 -2.79 28.65 -16.20
C LYS A 601 -3.06 27.50 -17.18
N GLU A 602 -2.16 26.52 -17.24
CA GLU A 602 -2.28 25.37 -18.15
C GLU A 602 -3.45 24.46 -17.77
N VAL A 603 -3.64 24.18 -16.48
CA VAL A 603 -4.64 23.23 -15.99
C VAL A 603 -6.01 23.86 -15.74
N HIS A 604 -6.05 25.11 -15.27
CA HIS A 604 -7.29 25.77 -14.88
C HIS A 604 -7.64 27.00 -15.73
N GLY A 605 -6.77 27.42 -16.65
CA GLY A 605 -6.99 28.63 -17.45
C GLY A 605 -6.87 29.94 -16.66
N ILE A 606 -6.48 29.89 -15.38
CA ILE A 606 -6.43 31.06 -14.49
C ILE A 606 -5.00 31.60 -14.44
N ALA A 607 -4.81 32.84 -14.88
CA ALA A 607 -3.55 33.56 -14.73
C ALA A 607 -3.44 34.15 -13.32
N VAL A 608 -2.33 33.87 -12.63
CA VAL A 608 -2.07 34.38 -11.28
C VAL A 608 -0.75 35.13 -11.23
N ASN A 609 -0.67 36.19 -10.41
CA ASN A 609 0.52 37.01 -10.28
C ASN A 609 1.55 36.35 -9.32
N PRO A 610 2.72 35.90 -9.80
CA PRO A 610 3.75 35.26 -8.97
C PRO A 610 4.44 36.22 -8.00
N ALA A 611 4.24 37.53 -8.10
CA ALA A 611 4.72 38.50 -7.10
C ALA A 611 3.82 38.55 -5.85
N SER A 612 2.55 38.15 -5.95
CA SER A 612 1.60 38.13 -4.83
C SER A 612 1.90 37.07 -3.78
N LEU A 613 1.45 37.24 -2.54
CA LEU A 613 1.55 36.19 -1.53
C LEU A 613 0.73 34.96 -1.97
N PHE A 614 1.36 33.78 -2.03
CA PHE A 614 0.66 32.53 -2.30
C PHE A 614 0.25 31.91 -0.96
N ASP A 615 -1.06 31.91 -0.70
CA ASP A 615 -1.69 31.40 0.52
C ASP A 615 -2.41 30.09 0.18
N ILE A 616 -1.95 28.96 0.72
CA ILE A 616 -2.31 27.63 0.21
C ILE A 616 -2.90 26.74 1.32
N GLN A 617 -4.13 26.27 1.12
CA GLN A 617 -4.76 25.25 1.97
C GLN A 617 -5.09 24.01 1.14
N VAL A 618 -4.16 23.05 1.12
CA VAL A 618 -4.32 21.76 0.44
C VAL A 618 -4.44 20.61 1.43
N LYS A 619 -5.63 20.00 1.53
CA LYS A 619 -5.94 18.83 2.39
C LYS A 619 -7.36 18.32 2.09
N ARG A 620 -7.69 17.10 2.56
CA ARG A 620 -9.06 16.55 2.50
C ARG A 620 -10.10 17.60 2.92
N MET A 621 -11.17 17.73 2.14
CA MET A 621 -12.28 18.65 2.43
C MET A 621 -13.12 18.08 3.57
N HIS A 622 -13.21 18.82 4.68
CA HIS A 622 -13.93 18.40 5.87
C HIS A 622 -14.20 19.59 6.80
N GLU A 623 -15.36 19.64 7.43
CA GLU A 623 -15.73 20.74 8.35
C GLU A 623 -14.69 20.99 9.47
N TYR A 624 -14.14 19.95 10.10
CA TYR A 624 -13.13 20.13 11.15
C TYR A 624 -11.79 20.67 10.63
N LYS A 625 -11.52 20.53 9.32
CA LYS A 625 -10.34 21.12 8.66
C LYS A 625 -10.51 22.60 8.34
N ARG A 626 -11.74 23.12 8.53
CA ARG A 626 -12.09 24.55 8.49
C ARG A 626 -11.73 25.25 7.17
N GLN A 627 -11.86 24.57 6.02
CA GLN A 627 -11.80 25.27 4.72
C GLN A 627 -12.87 26.35 4.61
N GLN A 628 -14.04 26.14 5.22
CA GLN A 628 -15.11 27.12 5.33
C GLN A 628 -14.66 28.40 6.06
N LEU A 629 -13.86 28.27 7.13
CA LEU A 629 -13.33 29.45 7.84
C LEU A 629 -12.38 30.26 6.95
N ASN A 630 -11.52 29.58 6.20
CA ASN A 630 -10.58 30.24 5.29
C ASN A 630 -11.33 30.96 4.15
N ILE A 631 -12.28 30.30 3.49
CA ILE A 631 -13.05 30.95 2.41
C ILE A 631 -13.93 32.10 2.93
N PHE A 632 -14.47 32.01 4.15
CA PHE A 632 -15.14 33.15 4.78
C PHE A 632 -14.17 34.33 5.01
N GLY A 633 -12.93 34.06 5.40
CA GLY A 633 -11.88 35.09 5.49
C GLY A 633 -11.55 35.73 4.13
N VAL A 634 -11.54 34.94 3.05
CA VAL A 634 -11.36 35.45 1.68
C VAL A 634 -12.54 36.34 1.27
N ILE A 635 -13.78 35.92 1.54
CA ILE A 635 -14.99 36.71 1.28
C ILE A 635 -14.95 38.04 2.05
N HIS A 636 -14.63 37.99 3.35
CA HIS A 636 -14.51 39.18 4.18
C HIS A 636 -13.47 40.16 3.60
N ARG A 637 -12.27 39.67 3.31
CA ARG A 637 -11.19 40.48 2.72
C ARG A 637 -11.61 41.10 1.38
N TYR A 638 -12.32 40.35 0.54
CA TYR A 638 -12.83 40.88 -0.72
C TYR A 638 -13.82 42.03 -0.50
N LEU A 639 -14.77 41.87 0.44
CA LEU A 639 -15.74 42.92 0.77
C LEU A 639 -15.06 44.17 1.34
N GLU A 640 -14.05 44.01 2.21
CA GLU A 640 -13.25 45.14 2.70
C GLU A 640 -12.54 45.86 1.56
N LEU A 641 -11.92 45.12 0.63
CA LEU A 641 -11.28 45.70 -0.54
C LEU A 641 -12.29 46.45 -1.42
N LYS A 642 -13.52 45.97 -1.59
CA LYS A 642 -14.56 46.71 -2.34
C LYS A 642 -14.94 48.04 -1.69
N GLY A 643 -14.87 48.13 -0.36
CA GLY A 643 -15.13 49.36 0.38
C GLY A 643 -13.98 50.37 0.39
N MET A 644 -12.77 49.97 0.00
CA MET A 644 -11.57 50.82 -0.01
C MET A 644 -11.48 51.71 -1.26
N SER A 645 -10.92 52.90 -1.07
CA SER A 645 -10.47 53.76 -2.17
C SER A 645 -9.30 53.13 -2.95
N GLY A 646 -9.05 53.61 -4.17
CA GLY A 646 -7.94 53.13 -5.00
C GLY A 646 -6.56 53.29 -4.34
N GLU A 647 -6.35 54.36 -3.57
CA GLU A 647 -5.09 54.61 -2.86
C GLU A 647 -4.90 53.70 -1.64
N GLU A 648 -5.99 53.34 -0.96
CA GLU A 648 -5.95 52.36 0.12
C GLU A 648 -5.64 50.96 -0.42
N LYS A 649 -6.28 50.56 -1.53
CA LYS A 649 -6.03 49.26 -2.18
C LYS A 649 -4.55 49.06 -2.55
N LYS A 650 -3.87 50.10 -3.05
CA LYS A 650 -2.43 50.04 -3.42
C LYS A 650 -1.52 49.70 -2.24
N LYS A 651 -1.94 49.99 -1.00
CA LYS A 651 -1.18 49.69 0.23
C LYS A 651 -1.40 48.26 0.73
N VAL A 652 -2.38 47.54 0.20
CA VAL A 652 -2.70 46.17 0.62
C VAL A 652 -1.82 45.17 -0.12
N GLN A 653 -1.21 44.24 0.62
CA GLN A 653 -0.41 43.15 0.04
C GLN A 653 -1.26 42.27 -0.90
N PRO A 654 -0.92 42.15 -2.20
CA PRO A 654 -1.62 41.25 -3.11
C PRO A 654 -1.49 39.78 -2.66
N ARG A 655 -2.56 39.00 -2.81
CA ARG A 655 -2.64 37.60 -2.38
C ARG A 655 -3.35 36.73 -3.42
N VAL A 656 -2.89 35.50 -3.58
CA VAL A 656 -3.57 34.43 -4.31
C VAL A 656 -3.85 33.30 -3.32
N SER A 657 -5.13 33.00 -3.10
CA SER A 657 -5.57 31.95 -2.18
C SER A 657 -5.88 30.66 -2.95
N PHE A 658 -5.06 29.64 -2.74
CA PHE A 658 -5.23 28.32 -3.34
C PHE A 658 -5.92 27.38 -2.36
N PHE A 659 -6.97 26.71 -2.85
CA PHE A 659 -7.64 25.61 -2.16
C PHE A 659 -7.47 24.35 -2.99
N GLY A 660 -7.26 23.21 -2.32
CA GLY A 660 -7.23 21.93 -3.00
C GLY A 660 -7.54 20.79 -2.05
N GLY A 661 -8.29 19.80 -2.53
CA GLY A 661 -8.70 18.67 -1.72
C GLY A 661 -9.91 17.95 -2.28
N LYS A 662 -10.04 16.69 -1.90
CA LYS A 662 -11.19 15.83 -2.23
C LYS A 662 -12.19 15.80 -1.07
N ALA A 663 -13.47 15.87 -1.37
CA ALA A 663 -14.56 15.52 -0.45
C ALA A 663 -14.87 14.02 -0.58
N ALA A 664 -15.33 13.36 0.49
CA ALA A 664 -15.86 12.00 0.34
C ALA A 664 -17.15 12.03 -0.52
N PRO A 665 -17.43 11.02 -1.37
CA PRO A 665 -18.52 11.10 -2.34
C PRO A 665 -19.90 11.38 -1.73
N GLY A 666 -20.17 10.78 -0.55
CA GLY A 666 -21.41 10.99 0.20
C GLY A 666 -21.43 12.19 1.14
N TYR A 667 -20.33 12.96 1.25
CA TYR A 667 -20.24 14.06 2.22
C TYR A 667 -20.73 15.38 1.62
N TRP A 668 -22.04 15.60 1.73
CA TRP A 668 -22.73 16.76 1.18
C TRP A 668 -22.07 18.10 1.56
N MET A 669 -21.87 18.36 2.86
CA MET A 669 -21.31 19.64 3.33
C MET A 669 -19.91 19.92 2.76
N ALA A 670 -19.05 18.90 2.71
CA ALA A 670 -17.70 19.05 2.14
C ALA A 670 -17.75 19.39 0.64
N LYS A 671 -18.67 18.79 -0.12
CA LYS A 671 -18.91 19.15 -1.53
C LYS A 671 -19.47 20.56 -1.67
N THR A 672 -20.36 20.99 -0.78
CA THR A 672 -20.89 22.37 -0.75
C THR A 672 -19.78 23.39 -0.53
N VAL A 673 -18.80 23.11 0.34
CA VAL A 673 -17.65 24.00 0.54
C VAL A 673 -16.76 24.08 -0.71
N ILE A 674 -16.56 22.98 -1.45
CA ILE A 674 -15.86 23.02 -2.76
C ILE A 674 -16.59 23.96 -3.72
N HIS A 675 -17.91 23.81 -3.84
CA HIS A 675 -18.72 24.67 -4.68
C HIS A 675 -18.64 26.15 -4.26
N LEU A 676 -18.70 26.44 -2.96
CA LEU A 676 -18.55 27.80 -2.44
C LEU A 676 -17.20 28.42 -2.85
N VAL A 677 -16.09 27.68 -2.71
CA VAL A 677 -14.76 28.15 -3.12
C VAL A 677 -14.73 28.50 -4.60
N ASN A 678 -15.27 27.62 -5.45
CA ASN A 678 -15.33 27.86 -6.90
C ASN A 678 -16.23 29.05 -7.25
N ALA A 679 -17.38 29.20 -6.59
CA ALA A 679 -18.30 30.32 -6.80
C ALA A 679 -17.67 31.66 -6.41
N VAL A 680 -16.96 31.73 -5.28
CA VAL A 680 -16.20 32.92 -4.87
C VAL A 680 -15.09 33.21 -5.88
N GLY A 681 -14.35 32.19 -6.31
CA GLY A 681 -13.29 32.34 -7.32
C GLY A 681 -13.80 32.95 -8.63
N ARG A 682 -14.98 32.54 -9.11
CA ARG A 682 -15.61 33.12 -10.31
C ARG A 682 -15.91 34.61 -10.18
N VAL A 683 -16.30 35.08 -9.00
CA VAL A 683 -16.57 36.50 -8.77
C VAL A 683 -15.25 37.28 -8.62
N VAL A 684 -14.40 36.86 -7.69
CA VAL A 684 -13.18 37.59 -7.31
C VAL A 684 -12.18 37.68 -8.46
N ASN A 685 -12.02 36.60 -9.24
CA ASN A 685 -11.03 36.59 -10.34
C ASN A 685 -11.46 37.42 -11.56
N ASN A 686 -12.73 37.83 -11.65
CA ASN A 686 -13.30 38.57 -12.78
C ASN A 686 -13.77 39.99 -12.41
N ASP A 687 -13.42 40.49 -11.22
CA ASP A 687 -13.72 41.86 -10.77
C ASP A 687 -12.52 42.80 -11.07
N PRO A 688 -12.65 43.76 -12.01
CA PRO A 688 -11.54 44.62 -12.46
C PRO A 688 -10.95 45.60 -11.43
#